data_AF-A0A178FFE1-F1
#
_entry.id   AF-A0A178FFE1-F1
#
_cell.length_a   1.000
_cell.length_b   1.000
_cell.length_c   1.000
_cell.angle_alpha   90.00
_cell.angle_beta   90.00
_cell.angle_gamma   90.00
#
_symmetry.space_group_name_H-M   'P 1'
#
loop_
_entity.id
_entity.type
_entity.pdbx_description
1 polymer ?
#
loop_
_entity_poly.entity_id
_entity_poly.type
_entity_poly.pdbx_seq_one_letter_code
_entity_poly.pdbx_strand_id
1 'polypeptide(L)'
;MQSLLLLATLLGSALGGAIPSQSANYNGYKVMRVSGDDTSKISHIVSKLGLETWKFPKAANANVDIVVPPKKVAEFEKMSHAAGLKKQVMHENLGDSIKSEMSFRPYSYGGANDTWFQSYHKYEDHLKFMKDFQSAHSQNSEIVMSGKSHEGRDITGVHVWGSGEKGSKPAVVFHGTVHAREWITTMTVEYILAQLFDDKEAGAALLEKFDFYIFPIANPDGFVFTTESDRMWRKNREQNEGGCYGTDLNRNWPYKWEGDGSTTDPCSETYRGPSPGSAPETKASTSFIKGLADGAGLKMFVDWHSYSQLFMTPYGYSCSARAPNDDVLQEMASSFADAVKAVHGTSFTTGPICNTIYQANGNSVDWIVDEVKGETAFAAELRDTGMYGFVLPPEQIIPSGEETWAGVKAMFSKLKPTVQTPCILMEPAAAGPTTSRFRETSAASHPSQPDEANAPRIAHTLTACIRCKQRKSRCDPGIPRCEPCKRSNSKCEYYDHTKEATISRAYILELREKIRKLARELEELEDEADRAPDAEAMARGAGLIKFKETDESRFLGPSSGIAITRFVMDMAKQNTGSKSIKEVVNENTAQQIKSVFDIESQKPTSKVYPMISSVAEPDLPPRQLTNKLIDIFIAKAQYMVPILHEPTFRSDVDIVFNGSQDPCRNFQLRLVIAISMQRLSTQYAGLADSYYLAALPYFDGCLARMDISTLQCCALMGLYSLLTPTRTAAYWVVGVAAKLCQDLGISDEETVTRGANGEQLNCLEIDMRRRLFWIITSMEYGLAHSLGRPSSFCVSHDHINVNFFQTCDDRYITPNGILPGAQPIMKKCIAIHFFKMRLLQAEIRRKLYLCKRPAPLDDRDPWFTQMIDKMDRWVESCPKNDEGSGFSQMWFQGRRNTMIVFMYRPSPQIPEPSLYAAQRCYDASVFNVKIQHQQVATGTIDLTWIFTQSVFMALNTILWSLSYPEIRKEHPVGDVIGEIRLAMEILAISSERWPGVESALELYKSLISGCLKAYATDESYVVHSPPSNRPSPAPSSDFATPPPMAHSPNTAATVPSPVSQSKTTPNRLSSSPYEPTRSRTSFEAARLHPGQIKFESTTPPPSLATMTTIPYELAPPPQVAYTNGNGSSIDPNSSSPAQAFSSPVAHSLARCDVSPTPANNFDPSSFHNTFPSVVPGLHHWDPNYTTASTTASYLTYPSATVDPMSWVGTIGEQYSQFFNQPYQSNIFRDRRLSYEEHAELMDTLGHDLPDVSQLAEETATFYTPSMVP
;
A
#
# COMPACT_ATOMS: atom_id res chain seq x y z
N MET A 1 8.98 24.57 18.04
CA MET A 1 8.27 25.59 17.23
C MET A 1 8.78 25.36 15.81
N GLN A 2 8.02 25.24 14.73
CA GLN A 2 6.62 25.61 14.53
C GLN A 2 5.60 24.48 14.76
N SER A 3 4.64 24.79 15.63
CA SER A 3 3.26 24.80 15.15
C SER A 3 2.82 26.26 15.08
N LEU A 4 1.69 26.54 14.43
CA LEU A 4 0.92 27.78 14.58
C LEU A 4 1.51 29.07 13.95
N LEU A 5 1.62 29.12 12.61
CA LEU A 5 1.20 30.34 11.90
C LEU A 5 0.70 30.10 10.46
N LEU A 6 -0.43 29.40 10.34
CA LEU A 6 -1.57 29.87 9.53
C LEU A 6 -2.90 29.17 9.89
N LEU A 7 -3.12 28.95 11.19
CA LEU A 7 -4.42 28.57 11.76
C LEU A 7 -5.32 29.83 11.82
N ALA A 8 -5.61 30.42 10.65
CA ALA A 8 -6.20 31.76 10.53
C ALA A 8 -7.18 31.97 9.34
N THR A 9 -7.48 30.95 8.53
CA THR A 9 -8.56 31.00 7.53
C THR A 9 -9.61 29.90 7.71
N LEU A 10 -10.36 30.08 8.81
CA LEU A 10 -11.83 30.05 8.86
C LEU A 10 -12.58 28.72 8.67
N LEU A 11 -13.34 28.36 9.72
CA LEU A 11 -14.57 27.58 9.60
C LEU A 11 -15.54 28.30 8.64
N GLY A 12 -16.10 27.61 7.64
CA GLY A 12 -16.92 28.34 6.65
C GLY A 12 -17.65 27.56 5.55
N SER A 13 -17.85 26.24 5.65
CA SER A 13 -18.81 25.50 4.80
C SER A 13 -19.16 24.15 5.42
N ALA A 14 -20.43 23.79 5.43
CA ALA A 14 -20.94 22.52 5.93
C ALA A 14 -21.88 21.89 4.89
N LEU A 15 -22.06 20.56 4.98
CA LEU A 15 -23.08 19.79 4.26
C LEU A 15 -22.95 19.74 2.73
N GLY A 16 -21.98 18.96 2.24
CA GLY A 16 -22.02 18.32 0.92
C GLY A 16 -22.06 16.80 1.10
N GLY A 17 -23.10 16.12 0.62
CA GLY A 17 -23.27 14.68 0.82
C GLY A 17 -22.58 13.85 -0.27
N ALA A 18 -21.60 13.04 0.10
CA ALA A 18 -20.94 12.11 -0.83
C ALA A 18 -21.89 10.95 -1.18
N ILE A 19 -22.32 10.88 -2.43
CA ILE A 19 -22.98 9.72 -3.03
C ILE A 19 -21.91 8.63 -3.22
N PRO A 20 -22.16 7.34 -2.91
CA PRO A 20 -21.17 6.29 -3.10
C PRO A 20 -20.80 6.14 -4.59
N SER A 21 -19.57 6.51 -4.96
CA SER A 21 -18.98 6.24 -6.27
C SER A 21 -18.80 4.73 -6.44
N GLN A 22 -19.54 4.14 -7.38
CA GLN A 22 -19.31 2.77 -7.84
C GLN A 22 -18.16 2.81 -8.86
N SER A 23 -17.01 2.22 -8.52
CA SER A 23 -15.85 2.16 -9.42
C SER A 23 -16.23 1.56 -10.78
N ALA A 24 -15.77 2.22 -11.86
CA ALA A 24 -16.14 1.89 -13.22
C ALA A 24 -15.45 0.59 -13.69
N ASN A 25 -16.26 -0.42 -14.03
CA ASN A 25 -15.78 -1.75 -14.37
C ASN A 25 -15.77 -1.98 -15.89
N TYR A 26 -14.57 -2.02 -16.46
CA TYR A 26 -14.31 -2.24 -17.89
C TYR A 26 -13.99 -3.70 -18.26
N ASN A 27 -14.21 -4.68 -17.37
CA ASN A 27 -13.99 -6.10 -17.67
C ASN A 27 -14.83 -6.56 -18.88
N GLY A 28 -14.16 -7.11 -19.89
CA GLY A 28 -14.78 -7.56 -21.15
C GLY A 28 -15.23 -6.45 -22.09
N TYR A 29 -14.95 -5.17 -21.77
CA TYR A 29 -15.17 -4.08 -22.72
C TYR A 29 -14.08 -4.15 -23.79
N LYS A 30 -14.49 -4.06 -25.06
CA LYS A 30 -13.57 -3.97 -26.20
C LYS A 30 -13.42 -2.52 -26.62
N VAL A 31 -12.23 -2.14 -27.06
CA VAL A 31 -12.04 -0.88 -27.80
C VAL A 31 -11.72 -1.24 -29.24
N MET A 32 -12.55 -0.78 -30.16
CA MET A 32 -12.42 -1.06 -31.58
C MET A 32 -12.25 0.23 -32.38
N ARG A 33 -11.11 0.29 -33.06
CA ARG A 33 -10.86 1.23 -34.16
C ARG A 33 -11.66 0.80 -35.38
N VAL A 34 -12.44 1.72 -35.95
CA VAL A 34 -13.19 1.49 -37.19
C VAL A 34 -12.95 2.61 -38.21
N SER A 35 -13.00 2.27 -39.49
CA SER A 35 -12.96 3.24 -40.59
C SER A 35 -13.72 2.74 -41.82
N GLY A 36 -14.16 3.68 -42.66
CA GLY A 36 -14.88 3.38 -43.89
C GLY A 36 -15.26 4.65 -44.65
N ASP A 37 -15.69 4.50 -45.91
CA ASP A 37 -15.91 5.61 -46.84
C ASP A 37 -17.10 6.53 -46.47
N ASP A 38 -17.93 6.10 -45.52
CA ASP A 38 -19.17 6.76 -45.12
C ASP A 38 -19.28 6.82 -43.59
N THR A 39 -19.00 8.00 -43.05
CA THR A 39 -19.03 8.28 -41.60
C THR A 39 -20.43 8.23 -41.01
N SER A 40 -21.48 8.45 -41.82
CA SER A 40 -22.87 8.45 -41.32
C SER A 40 -23.28 7.07 -40.78
N LYS A 41 -22.75 5.99 -41.37
CA LYS A 41 -22.91 4.62 -40.88
C LYS A 41 -22.27 4.42 -39.51
N ILE A 42 -21.09 5.00 -39.29
CA ILE A 42 -20.38 4.91 -38.01
C ILE A 42 -21.18 5.65 -36.93
N SER A 43 -21.59 6.89 -37.20
CA SER A 43 -22.44 7.69 -36.31
C SER A 43 -23.78 7.01 -36.01
N HIS A 44 -24.40 6.35 -37.01
CA HIS A 44 -25.63 5.58 -36.80
C HIS A 44 -25.41 4.36 -35.87
N ILE A 45 -24.29 3.65 -36.00
CA ILE A 45 -23.95 2.52 -35.10
C ILE A 45 -23.71 3.02 -33.67
N VAL A 46 -22.89 4.05 -33.50
CA VAL A 46 -22.58 4.66 -32.19
C VAL A 46 -23.85 5.18 -31.51
N SER A 47 -24.70 5.92 -32.24
CA SER A 47 -25.95 6.46 -31.73
C SER A 47 -26.97 5.36 -31.38
N LYS A 48 -27.22 4.41 -32.30
CA LYS A 48 -28.21 3.34 -32.07
C LYS A 48 -27.80 2.43 -30.89
N LEU A 49 -26.51 2.12 -30.75
CA LEU A 49 -26.04 1.23 -29.69
C LEU A 49 -25.70 1.97 -28.38
N GLY A 50 -25.65 3.30 -28.37
CA GLY A 50 -25.24 4.11 -27.22
C GLY A 50 -23.82 3.73 -26.77
N LEU A 51 -22.82 4.08 -27.58
CA LEU A 51 -21.40 3.76 -27.37
C LEU A 51 -20.60 5.03 -27.12
N GLU A 52 -19.54 4.93 -26.31
CA GLU A 52 -18.56 6.01 -26.15
C GLU A 52 -17.56 6.00 -27.32
N THR A 53 -17.09 7.18 -27.72
CA THR A 53 -16.04 7.35 -28.73
C THR A 53 -14.87 8.11 -28.13
N TRP A 54 -13.69 7.48 -28.10
CA TRP A 54 -12.43 8.13 -27.74
C TRP A 54 -11.96 9.09 -28.83
N LYS A 55 -12.24 8.77 -30.10
CA LYS A 55 -11.84 9.56 -31.27
C LYS A 55 -13.00 9.72 -32.26
N PHE A 56 -13.31 10.96 -32.63
CA PHE A 56 -14.47 11.32 -33.45
C PHE A 56 -14.21 11.23 -34.98
N PRO A 57 -15.23 10.94 -35.81
CA PRO A 57 -15.10 10.91 -37.26
C PRO A 57 -14.88 12.30 -37.88
N LYS A 58 -13.67 12.53 -38.39
CA LYS A 58 -13.30 13.79 -39.09
C LYS A 58 -13.68 13.82 -40.57
N ALA A 59 -13.55 12.69 -41.27
CA ALA A 59 -13.74 12.56 -42.72
C ALA A 59 -13.99 11.10 -43.13
N ALA A 60 -14.34 10.87 -44.40
CA ALA A 60 -14.36 9.53 -44.98
C ALA A 60 -13.00 8.82 -44.79
N ASN A 61 -13.02 7.53 -44.44
CA ASN A 61 -11.87 6.70 -44.04
C ASN A 61 -11.03 7.21 -42.84
N ALA A 62 -11.47 8.23 -42.09
CA ALA A 62 -10.86 8.54 -40.80
C ALA A 62 -11.07 7.39 -39.81
N ASN A 63 -10.08 7.14 -38.94
CA ASN A 63 -10.21 6.20 -37.83
C ASN A 63 -11.06 6.80 -36.70
N VAL A 64 -12.05 6.04 -36.26
CA VAL A 64 -12.95 6.33 -35.13
C VAL A 64 -12.72 5.23 -34.10
N ASP A 65 -12.44 5.61 -32.86
CA ASP A 65 -12.06 4.65 -31.81
C ASP A 65 -13.21 4.56 -30.80
N ILE A 66 -13.82 3.37 -30.69
CA ILE A 66 -15.13 3.15 -30.09
C ILE A 66 -15.03 2.17 -28.93
N VAL A 67 -15.59 2.52 -27.77
CA VAL A 67 -15.71 1.63 -26.60
C VAL A 67 -16.99 0.80 -26.73
N VAL A 68 -16.86 -0.52 -26.66
CA VAL A 68 -17.94 -1.49 -26.88
C VAL A 68 -18.09 -2.39 -25.65
N PRO A 69 -19.10 -2.17 -24.79
CA PRO A 69 -19.40 -3.03 -23.65
C PRO A 69 -19.66 -4.48 -24.09
N PRO A 70 -19.30 -5.51 -23.28
CA PRO A 70 -19.33 -6.92 -23.69
C PRO A 70 -20.70 -7.35 -24.24
N LYS A 71 -21.79 -6.92 -23.58
CA LYS A 71 -23.18 -7.20 -23.98
C LYS A 71 -23.57 -6.62 -25.36
N LYS A 72 -22.81 -5.66 -25.89
CA LYS A 72 -23.06 -4.99 -27.18
C LYS A 72 -22.13 -5.45 -28.31
N VAL A 73 -21.05 -6.19 -28.00
CA VAL A 73 -20.02 -6.61 -28.98
C VAL A 73 -20.64 -7.34 -30.17
N ALA A 74 -21.46 -8.37 -29.95
CA ALA A 74 -22.05 -9.16 -31.03
C ALA A 74 -22.96 -8.35 -31.99
N GLU A 75 -23.73 -7.37 -31.47
CA GLU A 75 -24.52 -6.48 -32.34
C GLU A 75 -23.65 -5.46 -33.06
N PHE A 76 -22.67 -4.86 -32.37
CA PHE A 76 -21.70 -3.94 -32.97
C PHE A 76 -20.94 -4.60 -34.12
N GLU A 77 -20.47 -5.84 -33.95
CA GLU A 77 -19.78 -6.56 -35.01
C GLU A 77 -20.69 -6.87 -36.19
N LYS A 78 -21.93 -7.33 -35.93
CA LYS A 78 -22.95 -7.59 -36.97
C LYS A 78 -23.28 -6.31 -37.76
N MET A 79 -23.46 -5.18 -37.09
CA MET A 79 -23.76 -3.89 -37.72
C MET A 79 -22.57 -3.34 -38.52
N SER A 80 -21.37 -3.28 -37.93
CA SER A 80 -20.14 -2.81 -38.59
C SER A 80 -19.81 -3.62 -39.84
N HIS A 81 -19.99 -4.94 -39.77
CA HIS A 81 -19.82 -5.86 -40.90
C HIS A 81 -20.87 -5.62 -42.01
N ALA A 82 -22.15 -5.44 -41.65
CA ALA A 82 -23.21 -5.13 -42.62
C ALA A 82 -23.06 -3.74 -43.27
N ALA A 83 -22.43 -2.79 -42.56
CA ALA A 83 -22.07 -1.46 -43.01
C ALA A 83 -20.81 -1.41 -43.89
N GLY A 84 -19.99 -2.48 -43.90
CA GLY A 84 -18.75 -2.57 -44.67
C GLY A 84 -17.54 -1.91 -44.02
N LEU A 85 -17.56 -1.69 -42.70
CA LEU A 85 -16.47 -1.01 -41.98
C LEU A 85 -15.23 -1.90 -41.83
N LYS A 86 -14.06 -1.30 -42.04
CA LYS A 86 -12.77 -1.85 -41.59
C LYS A 86 -12.74 -1.78 -40.06
N LYS A 87 -12.19 -2.80 -39.40
CA LYS A 87 -12.06 -2.88 -37.94
C LYS A 87 -10.64 -3.28 -37.54
N GLN A 88 -10.15 -2.72 -36.44
CA GLN A 88 -8.96 -3.15 -35.71
C GLN A 88 -9.33 -3.16 -34.22
N VAL A 89 -8.95 -4.20 -33.49
CA VAL A 89 -9.05 -4.21 -32.02
C VAL A 89 -7.85 -3.45 -31.46
N MET A 90 -8.11 -2.53 -30.54
CA MET A 90 -7.10 -1.84 -29.73
C MET A 90 -6.95 -2.60 -28.41
N HIS A 91 -8.05 -2.73 -27.67
CA HIS A 91 -8.12 -3.50 -26.43
C HIS A 91 -9.15 -4.64 -26.58
N GLU A 92 -8.68 -5.89 -26.45
CA GLU A 92 -9.52 -7.08 -26.45
C GLU A 92 -10.23 -7.26 -25.08
N ASN A 93 -9.59 -6.79 -24.00
CA ASN A 93 -10.23 -6.46 -22.74
C ASN A 93 -9.61 -5.16 -22.18
N LEU A 94 -10.39 -4.08 -22.16
CA LEU A 94 -10.00 -2.78 -21.63
C LEU A 94 -9.75 -2.85 -20.12
N GLY A 95 -10.56 -3.60 -19.38
CA GLY A 95 -10.37 -3.80 -17.94
C GLY A 95 -9.03 -4.44 -17.58
N ASP A 96 -8.54 -5.38 -18.39
CA ASP A 96 -7.23 -6.00 -18.16
C ASP A 96 -6.08 -5.09 -18.59
N SER A 97 -6.28 -4.30 -19.66
CA SER A 97 -5.33 -3.27 -20.10
C SER A 97 -5.13 -2.22 -19.00
N ILE A 98 -6.21 -1.76 -18.37
CA ILE A 98 -6.19 -0.82 -17.24
C ILE A 98 -5.49 -1.44 -16.02
N LYS A 99 -5.78 -2.69 -15.65
CA LYS A 99 -5.07 -3.38 -14.54
C LYS A 99 -3.57 -3.47 -14.78
N SER A 100 -3.16 -3.72 -16.03
CA SER A 100 -1.75 -3.77 -16.43
C SER A 100 -1.06 -2.42 -16.32
N GLU A 101 -1.72 -1.33 -16.69
CA GLU A 101 -1.17 0.02 -16.60
C GLU A 101 -1.10 0.54 -15.16
N MET A 102 -2.08 0.21 -14.32
CA MET A 102 -2.17 0.63 -12.92
C MET A 102 -1.20 -0.12 -11.97
N SER A 103 -0.27 -0.92 -12.48
CA SER A 103 0.75 -1.60 -11.67
C SER A 103 1.92 -0.65 -11.31
N PHE A 104 1.61 0.44 -10.61
CA PHE A 104 2.57 1.48 -10.22
C PHE A 104 3.76 0.93 -9.43
N ARG A 105 4.97 1.43 -9.71
CA ARG A 105 6.17 1.10 -8.92
C ARG A 105 6.35 2.18 -7.84
N PRO A 106 6.45 1.83 -6.53
CA PRO A 106 6.61 2.83 -5.48
C PRO A 106 7.88 3.67 -5.67
N TYR A 107 7.73 4.98 -5.82
CA TYR A 107 8.83 5.91 -6.01
C TYR A 107 9.76 5.92 -4.79
N SER A 108 11.02 5.49 -5.00
CA SER A 108 11.97 5.28 -3.91
C SER A 108 12.55 6.61 -3.39
N TYR A 109 12.36 6.86 -2.10
CA TYR A 109 12.89 8.04 -1.41
C TYR A 109 14.41 8.16 -1.56
N GLY A 110 14.89 9.23 -2.20
CA GLY A 110 16.33 9.49 -2.38
C GLY A 110 16.68 10.60 -3.37
N GLY A 111 15.80 10.89 -4.33
CA GLY A 111 15.94 12.00 -5.28
C GLY A 111 15.29 11.70 -6.63
N ALA A 112 14.95 12.75 -7.38
CA ALA A 112 14.48 12.63 -8.75
C ALA A 112 15.55 11.92 -9.60
N ASN A 113 15.19 10.77 -10.18
CA ASN A 113 16.13 9.90 -10.90
C ASN A 113 15.40 9.10 -11.99
N ASP A 114 16.18 8.46 -12.87
CA ASP A 114 15.71 7.73 -14.05
C ASP A 114 14.67 6.62 -13.78
N THR A 115 14.49 6.17 -12.54
CA THR A 115 13.45 5.19 -12.18
C THR A 115 12.06 5.80 -12.10
N TRP A 116 11.92 7.13 -11.93
CA TRP A 116 10.64 7.83 -11.96
C TRP A 116 9.92 7.62 -13.30
N PHE A 117 10.64 7.71 -14.41
CA PHE A 117 10.07 7.62 -15.76
C PHE A 117 9.76 6.17 -16.22
N GLN A 118 9.83 5.18 -15.33
CA GLN A 118 9.59 3.76 -15.64
C GLN A 118 8.17 3.27 -15.30
N SER A 119 7.33 4.10 -14.70
CA SER A 119 5.90 3.83 -14.50
C SER A 119 5.09 5.12 -14.44
N TYR A 120 3.77 5.01 -14.55
CA TYR A 120 2.86 6.02 -13.98
C TYR A 120 2.85 5.91 -12.46
N HIS A 121 2.29 6.92 -11.78
CA HIS A 121 2.25 7.03 -10.32
C HIS A 121 0.93 7.60 -9.81
N LYS A 122 0.75 7.65 -8.48
CA LYS A 122 -0.40 8.34 -7.87
C LYS A 122 -0.22 9.85 -7.83
N TYR A 123 -1.29 10.59 -7.59
CA TYR A 123 -1.26 12.05 -7.45
C TYR A 123 -0.29 12.53 -6.35
N GLU A 124 -0.25 11.81 -5.23
CA GLU A 124 0.62 12.09 -4.08
C GLU A 124 2.10 11.93 -4.44
N ASP A 125 2.42 10.95 -5.30
CA ASP A 125 3.77 10.70 -5.80
C ASP A 125 4.21 11.83 -6.74
N HIS A 126 3.35 12.31 -7.65
CA HIS A 126 3.63 13.47 -8.51
C HIS A 126 3.91 14.74 -7.67
N LEU A 127 3.09 14.98 -6.63
CA LEU A 127 3.34 16.06 -5.66
C LEU A 127 4.65 15.85 -4.87
N LYS A 128 5.10 14.61 -4.68
CA LYS A 128 6.39 14.30 -4.05
C LYS A 128 7.56 14.50 -5.01
N PHE A 129 7.47 14.00 -6.24
CA PHE A 129 8.48 14.19 -7.29
C PHE A 129 8.80 15.67 -7.49
N MET A 130 7.78 16.52 -7.65
CA MET A 130 7.97 17.97 -7.77
C MET A 130 8.68 18.60 -6.56
N LYS A 131 8.42 18.13 -5.33
CA LYS A 131 9.08 18.61 -4.09
C LYS A 131 10.50 18.10 -3.94
N ASP A 132 10.76 16.84 -4.28
CA ASP A 132 12.10 16.24 -4.28
C ASP A 132 12.99 16.94 -5.33
N PHE A 133 12.45 17.18 -6.53
CA PHE A 133 13.08 17.95 -7.59
C PHE A 133 13.38 19.38 -7.14
N GLN A 134 12.39 20.08 -6.56
CA GLN A 134 12.59 21.44 -6.06
C GLN A 134 13.64 21.49 -4.94
N SER A 135 13.69 20.48 -4.07
CA SER A 135 14.72 20.36 -3.03
C SER A 135 16.12 20.21 -3.62
N ALA A 136 16.26 19.39 -4.67
CA ALA A 136 17.52 19.18 -5.39
C ALA A 136 17.99 20.43 -6.17
N HIS A 137 17.06 21.25 -6.67
CA HIS A 137 17.34 22.43 -7.50
C HIS A 137 16.95 23.76 -6.80
N SER A 138 17.02 23.81 -5.47
CA SER A 138 16.39 24.84 -4.63
C SER A 138 16.86 26.28 -4.82
N GLN A 139 17.98 26.53 -5.51
CA GLN A 139 18.44 27.88 -5.89
C GLN A 139 17.77 28.42 -7.18
N ASN A 140 17.21 27.53 -7.99
CA ASN A 140 16.76 27.79 -9.36
C ASN A 140 15.35 27.22 -9.63
N SER A 141 14.64 26.80 -8.59
CA SER A 141 13.29 26.22 -8.68
C SER A 141 12.45 26.50 -7.43
N GLU A 142 11.13 26.63 -7.62
CA GLU A 142 10.15 26.70 -6.54
C GLU A 142 8.85 25.97 -6.91
N ILE A 143 8.07 25.57 -5.90
CA ILE A 143 6.70 25.10 -6.12
C ILE A 143 5.78 26.32 -6.31
N VAL A 144 4.99 26.30 -7.39
CA VAL A 144 3.94 27.29 -7.67
C VAL A 144 2.57 26.65 -7.70
N MET A 145 1.53 27.46 -7.50
CA MET A 145 0.13 27.03 -7.56
C MET A 145 -0.63 28.04 -8.42
N SER A 146 -1.35 27.59 -9.44
CA SER A 146 -2.18 28.50 -10.27
C SER A 146 -3.50 28.87 -9.57
N GLY A 147 -3.94 28.03 -8.63
CA GLY A 147 -5.12 28.20 -7.80
C GLY A 147 -5.60 26.85 -7.26
N LYS A 148 -6.91 26.74 -6.99
CA LYS A 148 -7.55 25.53 -6.48
C LYS A 148 -8.58 24.97 -7.46
N SER A 149 -8.69 23.65 -7.46
CA SER A 149 -9.73 22.88 -8.16
C SER A 149 -11.08 22.90 -7.43
N HIS A 150 -12.11 22.29 -8.04
CA HIS A 150 -13.46 22.20 -7.48
C HIS A 150 -13.52 21.51 -6.10
N GLU A 151 -12.82 20.40 -5.92
CA GLU A 151 -12.70 19.66 -4.66
C GLU A 151 -11.59 20.24 -3.74
N GLY A 152 -10.97 21.37 -4.12
CA GLY A 152 -10.11 22.19 -3.26
C GLY A 152 -8.61 21.84 -3.26
N ARG A 153 -8.17 20.90 -4.12
CA ARG A 153 -6.75 20.56 -4.31
C ARG A 153 -6.01 21.74 -4.96
N ASP A 154 -4.76 21.95 -4.60
CA ASP A 154 -3.92 22.99 -5.22
C ASP A 154 -3.40 22.51 -6.58
N ILE A 155 -3.67 23.30 -7.63
CA ILE A 155 -3.22 23.03 -9.00
C ILE A 155 -1.73 23.37 -9.05
N THR A 156 -0.93 22.36 -8.76
CA THR A 156 0.49 22.48 -8.40
C THR A 156 1.39 22.36 -9.62
N GLY A 157 2.45 23.16 -9.66
CA GLY A 157 3.49 23.09 -10.67
C GLY A 157 4.85 23.50 -10.10
N VAL A 158 5.88 23.44 -10.94
CA VAL A 158 7.24 23.90 -10.62
C VAL A 158 7.58 25.08 -11.53
N HIS A 159 8.06 26.16 -10.93
CA HIS A 159 8.65 27.29 -11.64
C HIS A 159 10.17 27.18 -11.55
N VAL A 160 10.86 27.28 -12.69
CA VAL A 160 12.32 27.13 -12.79
C VAL A 160 12.96 28.20 -13.66
N TRP A 161 14.15 28.66 -13.28
CA TRP A 161 14.85 29.79 -13.93
C TRP A 161 16.39 29.61 -13.92
N GLY A 162 17.08 30.15 -14.92
CA GLY A 162 18.57 30.17 -15.00
C GLY A 162 19.21 31.27 -14.15
N SER A 163 20.25 31.94 -14.66
CA SER A 163 20.89 33.08 -13.96
C SER A 163 20.01 34.34 -13.98
N GLY A 164 20.11 35.19 -12.96
CA GLY A 164 19.33 36.44 -12.85
C GLY A 164 18.27 36.42 -11.74
N GLU A 165 17.37 37.41 -11.75
CA GLU A 165 16.28 37.50 -10.76
C GLU A 165 15.10 36.60 -11.17
N LYS A 166 14.51 35.90 -10.21
CA LYS A 166 13.33 35.04 -10.38
C LYS A 166 12.16 35.83 -11.00
N GLY A 167 11.59 35.35 -12.12
CA GLY A 167 10.46 35.99 -12.79
C GLY A 167 10.84 37.23 -13.61
N SER A 168 12.11 37.40 -13.96
CA SER A 168 12.60 38.51 -14.78
C SER A 168 12.69 38.20 -16.28
N LYS A 169 12.55 36.92 -16.67
CA LYS A 169 12.62 36.48 -18.07
C LYS A 169 11.23 36.18 -18.63
N PRO A 170 11.02 36.27 -19.95
CA PRO A 170 9.76 35.91 -20.57
C PRO A 170 9.35 34.46 -20.22
N ALA A 171 8.09 34.30 -19.82
CA ALA A 171 7.57 33.05 -19.30
C ALA A 171 7.31 32.01 -20.42
N VAL A 172 7.59 30.75 -20.11
CA VAL A 172 7.13 29.57 -20.87
C VAL A 172 6.21 28.77 -19.96
N VAL A 173 5.01 28.44 -20.42
CA VAL A 173 4.02 27.67 -19.65
C VAL A 173 3.73 26.35 -20.36
N PHE A 174 4.06 25.22 -19.73
CA PHE A 174 3.66 23.89 -20.19
C PHE A 174 2.71 23.28 -19.16
N HIS A 175 1.56 22.78 -19.61
CA HIS A 175 0.67 22.03 -18.72
C HIS A 175 0.17 20.75 -19.37
N GLY A 176 0.08 19.69 -18.56
CA GLY A 176 -0.44 18.37 -18.94
C GLY A 176 -1.73 18.05 -18.18
N THR A 177 -2.37 16.95 -18.57
CA THR A 177 -3.50 16.34 -17.85
C THR A 177 -4.57 17.39 -17.49
N VAL A 178 -4.96 18.22 -18.46
CA VAL A 178 -6.15 19.07 -18.37
C VAL A 178 -7.42 18.25 -18.65
N HIS A 179 -7.30 17.19 -19.46
CA HIS A 179 -8.21 16.05 -19.40
C HIS A 179 -7.55 14.95 -18.56
N ALA A 180 -8.31 14.32 -17.66
CA ALA A 180 -7.73 13.49 -16.60
C ALA A 180 -7.13 12.16 -17.06
N ARG A 181 -7.73 11.50 -18.06
CA ARG A 181 -7.30 10.17 -18.57
C ARG A 181 -6.02 10.17 -19.40
N GLU A 182 -5.38 11.32 -19.63
CA GLU A 182 -4.31 11.51 -20.61
C GLU A 182 -2.90 11.39 -19.96
N TRP A 183 -2.70 10.36 -19.13
CA TRP A 183 -1.60 10.20 -18.17
C TRP A 183 -0.17 10.34 -18.73
N ILE A 184 0.06 9.97 -19.99
CA ILE A 184 1.37 10.14 -20.66
C ILE A 184 1.82 11.61 -20.70
N THR A 185 0.87 12.55 -20.66
CA THR A 185 1.16 13.99 -20.66
C THR A 185 1.81 14.44 -19.36
N THR A 186 1.34 13.97 -18.20
CA THR A 186 1.99 14.22 -16.89
C THR A 186 3.46 13.81 -16.92
N MET A 187 3.73 12.55 -17.28
CA MET A 187 5.08 12.00 -17.29
C MET A 187 6.01 12.70 -18.30
N THR A 188 5.48 13.05 -19.48
CA THR A 188 6.25 13.74 -20.53
C THR A 188 6.59 15.18 -20.11
N VAL A 189 5.67 15.87 -19.45
CA VAL A 189 5.86 17.24 -18.93
C VAL A 189 6.85 17.26 -17.76
N GLU A 190 6.84 16.23 -16.90
CA GLU A 190 7.87 16.02 -15.87
C GLU A 190 9.24 15.62 -16.44
N TYR A 191 9.28 14.90 -17.56
CA TYR A 191 10.54 14.57 -18.24
C TYR A 191 11.19 15.84 -18.81
N ILE A 192 10.40 16.74 -19.39
CA ILE A 192 10.87 18.07 -19.82
C ILE A 192 11.42 18.87 -18.63
N LEU A 193 10.77 18.82 -17.46
CA LEU A 193 11.23 19.50 -16.24
C LEU A 193 12.63 19.02 -15.79
N ALA A 194 12.86 17.70 -15.78
CA ALA A 194 14.18 17.12 -15.50
C ALA A 194 15.22 17.56 -16.54
N GLN A 195 14.89 17.41 -17.83
CA GLN A 195 15.79 17.72 -18.93
C GLN A 195 16.20 19.21 -19.03
N LEU A 196 15.43 20.15 -18.46
CA LEU A 196 15.85 21.55 -18.34
C LEU A 196 17.13 21.71 -17.50
N PHE A 197 17.42 20.79 -16.58
CA PHE A 197 18.62 20.79 -15.73
C PHE A 197 19.65 19.73 -16.16
N ASP A 198 19.21 18.55 -16.62
CA ASP A 198 20.11 17.47 -17.04
C ASP A 198 20.79 17.74 -18.38
N ASP A 199 20.11 18.41 -19.31
CA ASP A 199 20.67 18.81 -20.61
C ASP A 199 21.54 20.06 -20.45
N LYS A 200 22.82 19.82 -20.14
CA LYS A 200 23.83 20.85 -19.82
C LYS A 200 24.13 21.83 -20.96
N GLU A 201 23.68 21.55 -22.18
CA GLU A 201 23.82 22.47 -23.32
C GLU A 201 22.49 23.19 -23.59
N ALA A 202 21.44 22.45 -23.93
CA ALA A 202 20.18 23.03 -24.38
C ALA A 202 19.27 23.43 -23.21
N GLY A 203 19.14 22.61 -22.16
CA GLY A 203 18.36 22.94 -20.96
C GLY A 203 18.90 24.20 -20.29
N ALA A 204 20.21 24.22 -20.04
CA ALA A 204 20.91 25.40 -19.53
C ALA A 204 20.72 26.65 -20.43
N ALA A 205 20.86 26.52 -21.76
CA ALA A 205 20.68 27.64 -22.70
C ALA A 205 19.22 28.08 -22.90
N LEU A 206 18.25 27.33 -22.37
CA LEU A 206 16.83 27.69 -22.30
C LEU A 206 16.50 28.40 -20.99
N LEU A 207 16.91 27.83 -19.85
CA LEU A 207 16.79 28.46 -18.53
C LEU A 207 17.48 29.83 -18.47
N GLU A 208 18.54 30.05 -19.24
CA GLU A 208 19.20 31.36 -19.30
C GLU A 208 18.40 32.43 -20.07
N LYS A 209 17.39 32.04 -20.86
CA LYS A 209 16.60 32.95 -21.70
C LYS A 209 15.14 33.09 -21.24
N PHE A 210 14.59 32.07 -20.57
CA PHE A 210 13.19 31.98 -20.22
C PHE A 210 13.00 31.40 -18.82
N ASP A 211 11.94 31.83 -18.15
CA ASP A 211 11.48 31.24 -16.88
C ASP A 211 10.36 30.25 -17.21
N PHE A 212 10.51 28.97 -16.83
CA PHE A 212 9.58 27.91 -17.19
C PHE A 212 8.63 27.60 -16.03
N TYR A 213 7.34 27.51 -16.34
CA TYR A 213 6.25 27.19 -15.42
C TYR A 213 5.60 25.89 -15.87
N ILE A 214 5.90 24.81 -15.16
CA ILE A 214 5.54 23.45 -15.53
C ILE A 214 4.42 22.96 -14.61
N PHE A 215 3.25 22.65 -15.16
CA PHE A 215 2.09 22.12 -14.43
C PHE A 215 1.71 20.73 -14.96
N PRO A 216 2.30 19.63 -14.44
CA PRO A 216 2.05 18.29 -14.97
C PRO A 216 0.58 17.84 -14.89
N ILE A 217 -0.18 18.34 -13.92
CA ILE A 217 -1.58 17.98 -13.67
C ILE A 217 -2.44 19.24 -13.51
N ALA A 218 -3.02 19.72 -14.61
CA ALA A 218 -3.93 20.86 -14.60
C ALA A 218 -5.34 20.53 -14.04
N ASN A 219 -5.74 19.26 -14.06
CA ASN A 219 -7.02 18.75 -13.56
C ASN A 219 -6.81 17.73 -12.42
N PRO A 220 -6.41 18.18 -11.20
CA PRO A 220 -6.03 17.26 -10.12
C PRO A 220 -7.20 16.42 -9.62
N ASP A 221 -8.42 16.96 -9.59
CA ASP A 221 -9.60 16.22 -9.12
C ASP A 221 -10.01 15.12 -10.10
N GLY A 222 -10.00 15.44 -11.40
CA GLY A 222 -10.23 14.44 -12.43
C GLY A 222 -9.14 13.37 -12.42
N PHE A 223 -7.86 13.75 -12.27
CA PHE A 223 -6.75 12.80 -12.24
C PHE A 223 -6.86 11.83 -11.05
N VAL A 224 -7.12 12.33 -9.83
CA VAL A 224 -7.38 11.46 -8.67
C VAL A 224 -8.57 10.54 -8.93
N PHE A 225 -9.66 11.04 -9.54
CA PHE A 225 -10.80 10.22 -9.91
C PHE A 225 -10.43 9.13 -10.95
N THR A 226 -9.46 9.37 -11.85
CA THR A 226 -8.91 8.32 -12.74
C THR A 226 -8.05 7.28 -12.05
N THR A 227 -7.40 7.61 -10.94
CA THR A 227 -6.64 6.64 -10.13
C THR A 227 -7.51 5.87 -9.13
N GLU A 228 -8.66 6.42 -8.71
CA GLU A 228 -9.49 5.86 -7.62
C GLU A 228 -10.86 5.30 -8.03
N SER A 229 -11.50 5.82 -9.09
CA SER A 229 -12.90 5.49 -9.44
C SER A 229 -13.08 5.04 -10.89
N ASP A 230 -12.66 5.87 -11.86
CA ASP A 230 -12.87 5.64 -13.29
C ASP A 230 -11.69 6.14 -14.12
N ARG A 231 -10.82 5.22 -14.52
CA ARG A 231 -9.62 5.47 -15.34
C ARG A 231 -9.91 6.17 -16.67
N MET A 232 -11.13 6.09 -17.19
CA MET A 232 -11.54 6.71 -18.46
C MET A 232 -12.19 8.09 -18.28
N TRP A 233 -12.25 8.63 -17.06
CA TRP A 233 -12.80 9.96 -16.79
C TRP A 233 -11.98 11.07 -17.48
N ARG A 234 -12.67 12.00 -18.14
CA ARG A 234 -12.04 13.08 -18.93
C ARG A 234 -12.07 14.44 -18.21
N LYS A 235 -13.21 14.80 -17.66
CA LYS A 235 -13.57 16.18 -17.24
C LYS A 235 -13.03 16.55 -15.85
N ASN A 236 -13.30 17.76 -15.35
CA ASN A 236 -13.12 18.04 -13.91
C ASN A 236 -14.18 17.29 -13.08
N ARG A 237 -14.32 17.61 -11.78
CA ARG A 237 -15.27 16.95 -10.87
C ARG A 237 -16.48 17.80 -10.46
N GLU A 238 -16.69 18.94 -11.11
CA GLU A 238 -17.77 19.89 -10.82
C GLU A 238 -19.17 19.25 -10.94
N GLN A 239 -19.99 19.36 -9.89
CA GLN A 239 -21.37 18.89 -9.95
C GLN A 239 -22.24 19.85 -10.77
N ASN A 240 -22.86 19.34 -11.83
CA ASN A 240 -23.71 20.11 -12.73
C ASN A 240 -25.20 19.69 -12.66
N GLU A 241 -26.06 20.41 -13.38
CA GLU A 241 -27.48 20.10 -13.47
C GLU A 241 -27.76 18.69 -14.04
N GLY A 242 -28.94 18.14 -13.74
CA GLY A 242 -29.33 16.79 -14.14
C GLY A 242 -28.65 15.65 -13.38
N GLY A 243 -27.72 15.95 -12.46
CA GLY A 243 -26.96 14.93 -11.72
C GLY A 243 -25.72 14.43 -12.46
N CYS A 244 -25.36 15.08 -13.56
CA CYS A 244 -24.13 14.81 -14.29
C CYS A 244 -22.95 15.62 -13.72
N TYR A 245 -21.74 15.08 -13.85
CA TYR A 245 -20.52 15.65 -13.28
C TYR A 245 -19.52 16.03 -14.36
N GLY A 246 -18.71 17.03 -14.07
CA GLY A 246 -17.57 17.47 -14.86
C GLY A 246 -17.89 18.45 -15.99
N THR A 247 -17.08 19.48 -16.07
CA THR A 247 -16.91 20.41 -17.20
C THR A 247 -15.67 20.00 -18.01
N ASP A 248 -15.74 20.03 -19.35
CA ASP A 248 -14.56 19.85 -20.20
C ASP A 248 -13.72 21.14 -20.14
N LEU A 249 -12.61 21.07 -19.40
CA LEU A 249 -11.75 22.22 -19.14
C LEU A 249 -11.18 22.81 -20.44
N ASN A 250 -10.89 22.00 -21.47
CA ASN A 250 -10.44 22.50 -22.77
C ASN A 250 -11.60 22.80 -23.75
N ARG A 251 -12.82 22.99 -23.22
CA ARG A 251 -13.94 23.72 -23.85
C ARG A 251 -14.46 24.88 -23.00
N ASN A 252 -13.86 25.13 -21.82
CA ASN A 252 -14.33 26.14 -20.86
C ASN A 252 -13.58 27.48 -20.95
N TRP A 253 -12.47 27.59 -21.70
CA TRP A 253 -11.67 28.81 -21.74
C TRP A 253 -12.48 30.00 -22.29
N PRO A 254 -12.32 31.22 -21.73
CA PRO A 254 -13.20 32.34 -22.01
C PRO A 254 -12.84 33.09 -23.33
N TYR A 255 -12.58 32.35 -24.40
CA TYR A 255 -12.46 32.88 -25.76
C TYR A 255 -13.18 31.97 -26.77
N LYS A 256 -14.01 32.56 -27.64
CA LYS A 256 -14.81 31.86 -28.68
C LYS A 256 -15.50 30.59 -28.14
N TRP A 257 -16.04 30.71 -26.93
CA TRP A 257 -16.63 29.63 -26.13
C TRP A 257 -17.97 29.13 -26.68
N GLU A 258 -18.76 30.03 -27.27
CA GLU A 258 -19.95 29.68 -28.06
C GLU A 258 -19.55 29.18 -29.46
N GLY A 259 -20.28 28.18 -29.96
CA GLY A 259 -20.03 27.53 -31.25
C GLY A 259 -20.24 26.01 -31.20
N ASP A 260 -20.08 25.36 -32.35
CA ASP A 260 -20.41 23.94 -32.56
C ASP A 260 -19.33 22.95 -32.10
N GLY A 261 -18.12 23.43 -31.78
CA GLY A 261 -17.00 22.62 -31.28
C GLY A 261 -17.10 22.19 -29.80
N SER A 262 -18.25 22.43 -29.17
CA SER A 262 -18.60 22.01 -27.80
C SER A 262 -20.12 22.02 -27.59
N THR A 263 -20.59 21.41 -26.51
CA THR A 263 -22.04 21.28 -26.21
C THR A 263 -22.43 21.89 -24.87
N THR A 264 -23.70 22.25 -24.73
CA THR A 264 -24.34 22.70 -23.47
C THR A 264 -24.98 21.55 -22.67
N ASP A 265 -24.88 20.31 -23.12
CA ASP A 265 -25.33 19.11 -22.38
C ASP A 265 -24.33 18.77 -21.24
N PRO A 266 -24.71 18.88 -19.95
CA PRO A 266 -23.83 18.59 -18.81
C PRO A 266 -23.32 17.14 -18.76
N CYS A 267 -24.04 16.22 -19.37
CA CYS A 267 -23.71 14.79 -19.38
C CYS A 267 -22.71 14.43 -20.48
N SER A 268 -22.36 15.37 -21.37
CA SER A 268 -21.41 15.15 -22.44
C SER A 268 -19.95 15.28 -21.99
N GLU A 269 -19.08 14.52 -22.65
CA GLU A 269 -17.62 14.59 -22.55
C GLU A 269 -17.01 15.88 -23.12
N THR A 270 -17.78 16.67 -23.87
CA THR A 270 -17.39 17.98 -24.43
C THR A 270 -18.27 19.12 -23.93
N TYR A 271 -18.81 18.96 -22.71
CA TYR A 271 -19.60 19.99 -22.04
C TYR A 271 -18.78 21.25 -21.75
N ARG A 272 -19.18 22.39 -22.32
CA ARG A 272 -18.44 23.68 -22.21
C ARG A 272 -18.54 24.37 -20.83
N GLY A 273 -19.34 23.84 -19.91
CA GLY A 273 -19.70 24.49 -18.65
C GLY A 273 -20.93 25.40 -18.78
N PRO A 274 -21.40 26.01 -17.67
CA PRO A 274 -22.51 26.97 -17.69
C PRO A 274 -22.14 28.37 -18.22
N SER A 275 -20.86 28.76 -18.19
CA SER A 275 -20.38 30.07 -18.69
C SER A 275 -18.89 30.05 -19.05
N PRO A 276 -18.39 30.98 -19.89
CA PRO A 276 -16.98 31.06 -20.24
C PRO A 276 -16.11 31.32 -19.00
N GLY A 277 -15.14 30.44 -18.74
CA GLY A 277 -14.26 30.48 -17.57
C GLY A 277 -14.96 30.13 -16.24
N SER A 278 -16.05 29.37 -16.29
CA SER A 278 -16.81 28.96 -15.09
C SER A 278 -16.02 28.04 -14.16
N ALA A 279 -15.29 27.07 -14.71
CA ALA A 279 -14.66 26.00 -13.95
C ALA A 279 -13.51 26.55 -13.08
N PRO A 280 -13.38 26.12 -11.81
CA PRO A 280 -12.32 26.61 -10.91
C PRO A 280 -10.91 26.48 -11.49
N GLU A 281 -10.63 25.37 -12.18
CA GLU A 281 -9.33 25.05 -12.77
C GLU A 281 -9.00 25.98 -13.96
N THR A 282 -9.97 26.24 -14.83
CA THR A 282 -9.84 27.20 -15.94
C THR A 282 -9.66 28.62 -15.39
N LYS A 283 -10.41 28.99 -14.34
CA LYS A 283 -10.35 30.32 -13.72
C LYS A 283 -9.03 30.58 -12.99
N ALA A 284 -8.49 29.57 -12.31
CA ALA A 284 -7.15 29.56 -11.73
C ALA A 284 -6.09 29.76 -12.82
N SER A 285 -6.07 28.87 -13.82
CA SER A 285 -5.09 28.87 -14.90
C SER A 285 -5.07 30.18 -15.69
N THR A 286 -6.25 30.68 -16.09
CA THR A 286 -6.39 31.97 -16.80
C THR A 286 -5.94 33.17 -15.96
N SER A 287 -6.15 33.16 -14.65
CA SER A 287 -5.69 34.22 -13.75
C SER A 287 -4.17 34.21 -13.59
N PHE A 288 -3.59 33.02 -13.38
CA PHE A 288 -2.14 32.83 -13.24
C PHE A 288 -1.39 33.25 -14.51
N ILE A 289 -1.83 32.76 -15.68
CA ILE A 289 -1.18 33.04 -16.95
C ILE A 289 -1.25 34.53 -17.32
N LYS A 290 -2.36 35.22 -17.00
CA LYS A 290 -2.44 36.69 -17.15
C LYS A 290 -1.43 37.41 -16.26
N GLY A 291 -1.25 36.98 -15.01
CA GLY A 291 -0.21 37.52 -14.13
C GLY A 291 1.23 37.36 -14.66
N LEU A 292 1.52 36.28 -15.40
CA LEU A 292 2.81 36.12 -16.08
C LEU A 292 2.96 37.04 -17.30
N ALA A 293 1.90 37.19 -18.09
CA ALA A 293 1.89 38.06 -19.27
C ALA A 293 1.97 39.56 -18.91
N ASP A 294 1.31 39.98 -17.84
CA ASP A 294 1.40 41.34 -17.27
C ASP A 294 2.77 41.63 -16.62
N GLY A 295 3.57 40.58 -16.34
CA GLY A 295 4.91 40.65 -15.76
C GLY A 295 6.02 40.76 -16.80
N ALA A 296 6.80 39.69 -16.97
CA ALA A 296 7.89 39.61 -17.95
C ALA A 296 7.42 39.25 -19.38
N GLY A 297 6.12 38.98 -19.55
CA GLY A 297 5.51 38.60 -20.83
C GLY A 297 5.51 37.08 -21.07
N LEU A 298 4.48 36.58 -21.77
CA LEU A 298 4.35 35.16 -22.11
C LEU A 298 4.95 34.87 -23.49
N LYS A 299 6.06 34.11 -23.53
CA LYS A 299 6.76 33.74 -24.76
C LYS A 299 6.16 32.53 -25.44
N MET A 300 5.84 31.49 -24.67
CA MET A 300 5.31 30.22 -25.21
C MET A 300 4.31 29.60 -24.24
N PHE A 301 3.27 28.99 -24.80
CA PHE A 301 2.34 28.11 -24.11
C PHE A 301 2.20 26.79 -24.86
N VAL A 302 2.16 25.65 -24.15
CA VAL A 302 1.79 24.36 -24.75
C VAL A 302 0.84 23.60 -23.83
N ASP A 303 -0.31 23.24 -24.38
CA ASP A 303 -1.30 22.31 -23.80
C ASP A 303 -0.95 20.90 -24.28
N TRP A 304 -0.63 20.00 -23.34
CA TRP A 304 -0.18 18.64 -23.64
C TRP A 304 -1.33 17.65 -23.41
N HIS A 305 -1.79 17.04 -24.51
CA HIS A 305 -2.84 16.02 -24.58
C HIS A 305 -2.30 14.66 -25.04
N SER A 306 -3.14 13.65 -24.96
CA SER A 306 -3.01 12.41 -25.72
C SER A 306 -4.39 11.94 -26.15
N TYR A 307 -4.57 11.19 -27.23
CA TYR A 307 -3.57 10.59 -28.11
C TYR A 307 -3.93 10.89 -29.57
N SER A 308 -2.92 11.11 -30.42
CA SER A 308 -3.05 11.00 -31.90
C SER A 308 -1.74 11.22 -32.67
N GLN A 309 -0.65 11.65 -32.03
CA GLN A 309 0.57 12.16 -32.68
C GLN A 309 0.27 13.38 -33.58
N LEU A 310 -0.27 14.46 -32.99
CA LEU A 310 -0.49 15.76 -33.63
C LEU A 310 0.29 16.85 -32.90
N PHE A 311 0.78 17.86 -33.60
CA PHE A 311 1.34 19.06 -32.98
C PHE A 311 0.77 20.31 -33.66
N MET A 312 -0.16 20.96 -33.00
CA MET A 312 -1.17 21.82 -33.62
C MET A 312 -1.02 23.29 -33.22
N THR A 313 -1.32 24.17 -34.17
CA THR A 313 -1.34 25.63 -33.99
C THR A 313 -2.78 26.12 -33.77
N PRO A 314 -2.99 27.35 -33.29
CA PRO A 314 -4.30 27.99 -33.43
C PRO A 314 -4.71 28.12 -34.92
N TYR A 315 -6.00 28.20 -35.24
CA TYR A 315 -7.14 28.21 -34.31
C TYR A 315 -7.90 26.86 -34.24
N GLY A 316 -8.47 26.58 -33.07
CA GLY A 316 -9.45 25.51 -32.83
C GLY A 316 -10.88 25.94 -33.12
N TYR A 317 -11.25 27.19 -32.80
CA TYR A 317 -12.63 27.67 -32.91
C TYR A 317 -13.11 27.85 -34.38
N SER A 318 -12.19 27.94 -35.34
CA SER A 318 -12.47 28.19 -36.76
C SER A 318 -11.43 27.55 -37.68
N CYS A 319 -11.91 26.87 -38.72
CA CYS A 319 -11.10 26.20 -39.75
C CYS A 319 -10.64 27.13 -40.89
N SER A 320 -10.87 28.44 -40.76
CA SER A 320 -10.52 29.48 -41.74
C SER A 320 -9.83 30.70 -41.15
N ALA A 321 -9.86 30.88 -39.82
CA ALA A 321 -9.06 31.89 -39.14
C ALA A 321 -7.58 31.45 -39.08
N ARG A 322 -6.66 32.41 -39.05
CA ARG A 322 -5.21 32.21 -38.91
C ARG A 322 -4.64 33.20 -37.91
N ALA A 323 -3.73 32.75 -37.06
CA ALA A 323 -3.06 33.61 -36.10
C ALA A 323 -2.23 34.71 -36.81
N PRO A 324 -2.00 35.88 -36.20
CA PRO A 324 -1.20 36.95 -36.81
C PRO A 324 0.23 36.56 -37.20
N ASN A 325 0.76 35.49 -36.61
CA ASN A 325 2.07 34.90 -36.86
C ASN A 325 2.01 33.42 -37.31
N ASP A 326 0.89 33.00 -37.93
CA ASP A 326 0.63 31.63 -38.38
C ASP A 326 1.84 30.98 -39.08
N ASP A 327 2.47 31.64 -40.06
CA ASP A 327 3.65 31.10 -40.76
C ASP A 327 4.81 30.68 -39.81
N VAL A 328 5.03 31.42 -38.72
CA VAL A 328 6.05 31.11 -37.71
C VAL A 328 5.61 29.92 -36.85
N LEU A 329 4.33 29.84 -36.51
CA LEU A 329 3.78 28.71 -35.76
C LEU A 329 3.82 27.42 -36.61
N GLN A 330 3.55 27.49 -37.91
CA GLN A 330 3.69 26.35 -38.82
C GLN A 330 5.17 25.91 -38.99
N GLU A 331 6.12 26.85 -39.09
CA GLU A 331 7.56 26.51 -39.13
C GLU A 331 7.99 25.83 -37.82
N MET A 332 7.58 26.36 -36.66
CA MET A 332 7.89 25.79 -35.35
C MET A 332 7.27 24.41 -35.14
N ALA A 333 5.99 24.23 -35.50
CA ALA A 333 5.31 22.94 -35.41
C ALA A 333 5.94 21.89 -36.32
N SER A 334 6.31 22.26 -37.55
CA SER A 334 7.04 21.37 -38.46
C SER A 334 8.42 21.00 -37.90
N SER A 335 9.13 21.98 -37.34
CA SER A 335 10.44 21.74 -36.70
C SER A 335 10.35 20.85 -35.45
N PHE A 336 9.24 20.86 -34.71
CA PHE A 336 8.95 19.91 -33.64
C PHE A 336 8.78 18.50 -34.22
N ALA A 337 7.90 18.34 -35.21
CA ALA A 337 7.55 17.03 -35.77
C ALA A 337 8.72 16.34 -36.47
N ASP A 338 9.56 17.08 -37.19
CA ASP A 338 10.78 16.55 -37.81
C ASP A 338 11.81 16.08 -36.77
N ALA A 339 11.96 16.80 -35.67
CA ALA A 339 12.90 16.45 -34.60
C ALA A 339 12.42 15.25 -33.76
N VAL A 340 11.14 15.19 -33.41
CA VAL A 340 10.50 14.01 -32.79
C VAL A 340 10.73 12.76 -33.64
N LYS A 341 10.46 12.88 -34.95
CA LYS A 341 10.64 11.80 -35.92
C LYS A 341 12.09 11.36 -36.08
N ALA A 342 13.05 12.24 -35.86
CA ALA A 342 14.47 11.92 -35.93
C ALA A 342 14.98 11.05 -34.76
N VAL A 343 14.27 11.00 -33.62
CA VAL A 343 14.64 10.15 -32.47
C VAL A 343 14.16 8.71 -32.66
N HIS A 344 12.83 8.51 -32.71
CA HIS A 344 12.21 7.17 -32.69
C HIS A 344 11.41 6.82 -33.96
N GLY A 345 11.46 7.65 -35.00
CA GLY A 345 10.65 7.49 -36.22
C GLY A 345 9.18 7.93 -36.09
N THR A 346 8.75 8.27 -34.87
CA THR A 346 7.39 8.72 -34.55
C THR A 346 7.00 9.93 -35.38
N SER A 347 6.03 9.76 -36.28
CA SER A 347 5.59 10.84 -37.16
C SER A 347 4.41 11.58 -36.55
N PHE A 348 4.57 12.89 -36.36
CA PHE A 348 3.52 13.80 -35.91
C PHE A 348 2.90 14.55 -37.09
N THR A 349 1.60 14.85 -37.02
CA THR A 349 0.90 15.67 -38.03
C THR A 349 0.74 17.10 -37.53
N THR A 350 1.05 18.09 -38.37
CA THR A 350 1.06 19.52 -38.00
C THR A 350 -0.03 20.32 -38.74
N GLY A 351 -0.42 21.45 -38.15
CA GLY A 351 -1.38 22.40 -38.72
C GLY A 351 -2.32 23.04 -37.69
N PRO A 352 -3.26 23.91 -38.10
CA PRO A 352 -4.27 24.49 -37.21
C PRO A 352 -5.16 23.43 -36.57
N ILE A 353 -5.50 23.57 -35.28
CA ILE A 353 -6.31 22.61 -34.50
C ILE A 353 -7.58 22.20 -35.28
N CYS A 354 -8.37 23.19 -35.74
CA CYS A 354 -9.63 22.90 -36.45
C CYS A 354 -9.43 22.04 -37.70
N ASN A 355 -8.38 22.35 -38.48
CA ASN A 355 -8.05 21.64 -39.72
C ASN A 355 -7.30 20.31 -39.47
N THR A 356 -6.70 20.12 -38.29
CA THR A 356 -5.81 18.99 -37.96
C THR A 356 -6.50 17.90 -37.15
N ILE A 357 -7.31 18.27 -36.15
CA ILE A 357 -8.18 17.33 -35.41
C ILE A 357 -9.66 17.56 -35.73
N TYR A 358 -10.29 18.61 -35.20
CA TYR A 358 -11.68 19.04 -35.43
C TYR A 358 -11.90 20.44 -34.83
N GLN A 359 -13.03 21.09 -35.12
CA GLN A 359 -13.40 22.38 -34.52
C GLN A 359 -13.61 22.24 -33.00
N ALA A 360 -12.94 23.10 -32.21
CA ALA A 360 -12.97 23.08 -30.74
C ALA A 360 -13.16 24.52 -30.21
N ASN A 361 -14.32 24.80 -29.64
CA ASN A 361 -14.67 26.11 -29.07
C ASN A 361 -14.28 26.18 -27.58
N GLY A 362 -13.78 27.33 -27.11
CA GLY A 362 -13.38 27.52 -25.71
C GLY A 362 -12.11 26.75 -25.31
N ASN A 363 -11.12 26.66 -26.20
CA ASN A 363 -9.84 26.01 -25.91
C ASN A 363 -8.76 27.00 -25.42
N SER A 364 -7.71 26.44 -24.79
CA SER A 364 -6.58 27.14 -24.21
C SER A 364 -5.76 27.96 -25.23
N VAL A 365 -5.32 27.29 -26.30
CA VAL A 365 -4.39 27.83 -27.31
C VAL A 365 -4.93 29.08 -28.00
N ASP A 366 -6.21 29.06 -28.36
CA ASP A 366 -6.87 30.20 -28.99
C ASP A 366 -6.97 31.40 -28.03
N TRP A 367 -7.26 31.15 -26.75
CA TRP A 367 -7.31 32.16 -25.70
C TRP A 367 -5.93 32.80 -25.44
N ILE A 368 -4.84 32.01 -25.49
CA ILE A 368 -3.48 32.54 -25.29
C ILE A 368 -3.08 33.54 -26.38
N VAL A 369 -3.34 33.22 -27.66
CA VAL A 369 -2.97 34.10 -28.77
C VAL A 369 -3.85 35.35 -28.80
N ASP A 370 -5.16 35.23 -28.55
CA ASP A 370 -6.07 36.35 -28.76
C ASP A 370 -6.46 37.15 -27.50
N GLU A 371 -6.49 36.56 -26.30
CA GLU A 371 -6.83 37.28 -25.05
C GLU A 371 -5.60 37.61 -24.21
N VAL A 372 -4.56 36.77 -24.22
CA VAL A 372 -3.30 37.03 -23.48
C VAL A 372 -2.23 37.70 -24.35
N LYS A 373 -2.30 37.53 -25.67
CA LYS A 373 -1.26 37.96 -26.63
C LYS A 373 0.12 37.30 -26.36
N GLY A 374 0.11 36.04 -25.92
CA GLY A 374 1.34 35.24 -25.84
C GLY A 374 1.96 35.06 -27.22
N GLU A 375 3.30 35.16 -27.32
CA GLU A 375 3.98 35.21 -28.63
C GLU A 375 3.81 33.91 -29.43
N THR A 376 3.77 32.74 -28.76
CA THR A 376 3.51 31.44 -29.40
C THR A 376 2.64 30.56 -28.52
N ALA A 377 1.76 29.74 -29.13
CA ALA A 377 0.92 28.78 -28.43
C ALA A 377 0.65 27.55 -29.30
N PHE A 378 0.62 26.35 -28.69
CA PHE A 378 0.42 25.08 -29.38
C PHE A 378 -0.39 24.09 -28.54
N ALA A 379 -1.05 23.13 -29.20
CA ALA A 379 -1.63 21.94 -28.57
C ALA A 379 -0.95 20.68 -29.12
N ALA A 380 -0.41 19.84 -28.25
CA ALA A 380 0.22 18.58 -28.61
C ALA A 380 -0.72 17.41 -28.29
N GLU A 381 -0.89 16.47 -29.22
CA GLU A 381 -1.53 15.18 -28.99
C GLU A 381 -0.41 14.13 -29.06
N LEU A 382 0.04 13.64 -27.91
CA LEU A 382 1.19 12.73 -27.78
C LEU A 382 0.90 11.32 -28.35
N ARG A 383 1.81 10.37 -28.05
CA ARG A 383 1.64 8.95 -28.38
C ARG A 383 0.34 8.39 -27.81
N ASP A 384 -0.26 7.38 -28.44
CA ASP A 384 0.08 6.80 -29.74
C ASP A 384 -0.88 7.26 -30.86
N THR A 385 -0.87 6.58 -32.01
CA THR A 385 -1.90 6.83 -33.05
C THR A 385 -3.24 6.13 -32.77
N GLY A 386 -3.41 5.43 -31.65
CA GLY A 386 -4.54 4.59 -31.28
C GLY A 386 -4.34 3.09 -31.58
N MET A 387 -3.27 2.50 -31.05
CA MET A 387 -3.16 1.07 -30.78
C MET A 387 -3.48 0.79 -29.30
N TYR A 388 -3.02 1.66 -28.42
CA TYR A 388 -3.27 1.68 -26.96
C TYR A 388 -4.10 2.90 -26.52
N GLY A 389 -4.11 3.99 -27.30
CA GLY A 389 -4.91 5.17 -27.00
C GLY A 389 -4.55 5.80 -25.66
N PHE A 390 -5.55 5.97 -24.78
CA PHE A 390 -5.35 6.53 -23.44
C PHE A 390 -4.65 5.58 -22.45
N VAL A 391 -4.60 4.26 -22.73
CA VAL A 391 -4.04 3.23 -21.83
C VAL A 391 -2.66 2.78 -22.35
N LEU A 392 -1.75 3.75 -22.47
CA LEU A 392 -0.47 3.61 -23.17
C LEU A 392 0.58 2.95 -22.25
N PRO A 393 1.21 1.81 -22.64
CA PRO A 393 2.10 1.06 -21.76
C PRO A 393 3.26 1.89 -21.16
N PRO A 394 3.65 1.66 -19.89
CA PRO A 394 4.73 2.38 -19.22
C PRO A 394 6.06 2.44 -19.99
N GLU A 395 6.37 1.42 -20.80
CA GLU A 395 7.57 1.34 -21.63
C GLU A 395 7.61 2.42 -22.72
N GLN A 396 6.49 3.11 -22.97
CA GLN A 396 6.40 4.25 -23.88
C GLN A 396 6.72 5.60 -23.21
N ILE A 397 6.84 5.67 -21.88
CA ILE A 397 7.06 6.93 -21.15
C ILE A 397 8.40 7.56 -21.56
N ILE A 398 9.52 6.85 -21.36
CA ILE A 398 10.86 7.36 -21.72
C ILE A 398 10.95 7.70 -23.23
N PRO A 399 10.54 6.82 -24.17
CA PRO A 399 10.52 7.16 -25.60
C PRO A 399 9.67 8.39 -25.96
N SER A 400 8.56 8.64 -25.26
CA SER A 400 7.74 9.84 -25.45
C SER A 400 8.43 11.10 -24.90
N GLY A 401 9.10 10.98 -23.75
CA GLY A 401 9.92 12.05 -23.16
C GLY A 401 11.10 12.46 -24.04
N GLU A 402 11.91 11.48 -24.49
CA GLU A 402 13.09 11.69 -25.32
C GLU A 402 12.77 12.40 -26.64
N GLU A 403 11.76 11.92 -27.37
CA GLU A 403 11.38 12.51 -28.66
C GLU A 403 10.73 13.89 -28.48
N THR A 404 9.88 14.06 -27.47
CA THR A 404 9.27 15.35 -27.16
C THR A 404 10.32 16.38 -26.75
N TRP A 405 11.35 15.99 -25.98
CA TRP A 405 12.45 16.87 -25.63
C TRP A 405 13.27 17.30 -26.85
N ALA A 406 13.53 16.40 -27.81
CA ALA A 406 14.12 16.77 -29.10
C ALA A 406 13.25 17.77 -29.88
N GLY A 407 11.93 17.55 -29.91
CA GLY A 407 10.95 18.47 -30.48
C GLY A 407 10.97 19.85 -29.84
N VAL A 408 10.93 19.93 -28.51
CA VAL A 408 11.00 21.18 -27.73
C VAL A 408 12.28 21.94 -28.06
N LYS A 409 13.45 21.28 -28.01
CA LYS A 409 14.74 21.90 -28.37
C LYS A 409 14.74 22.46 -29.79
N ALA A 410 14.14 21.76 -30.75
CA ALA A 410 14.01 22.22 -32.12
C ALA A 410 13.10 23.45 -32.26
N MET A 411 11.95 23.51 -31.57
CA MET A 411 11.08 24.69 -31.56
C MET A 411 11.82 25.95 -31.05
N PHE A 412 12.52 25.84 -29.93
CA PHE A 412 13.22 26.99 -29.34
C PHE A 412 14.38 27.50 -30.21
N SER A 413 14.96 26.67 -31.08
CA SER A 413 15.95 27.12 -32.08
C SER A 413 15.38 28.14 -33.09
N LYS A 414 14.05 28.15 -33.28
CA LYS A 414 13.34 29.07 -34.18
C LYS A 414 12.94 30.40 -33.52
N LEU A 415 12.90 30.45 -32.19
CA LEU A 415 12.59 31.68 -31.46
C LEU A 415 13.74 32.70 -31.60
N LYS A 416 13.54 33.67 -32.49
CA LYS A 416 14.49 34.77 -32.71
C LYS A 416 14.63 35.61 -31.41
N PRO A 417 15.84 36.12 -31.09
CA PRO A 417 16.02 37.05 -29.98
C PRO A 417 15.19 38.33 -30.20
N THR A 418 14.19 38.56 -29.36
CA THR A 418 13.33 39.75 -29.45
C THR A 418 14.11 40.97 -28.97
N VAL A 419 14.70 41.72 -29.92
CA VAL A 419 15.33 43.02 -29.62
C VAL A 419 14.24 44.00 -29.19
N GLN A 420 14.10 44.20 -27.88
CA GLN A 420 13.19 45.20 -27.31
C GLN A 420 13.67 46.62 -27.67
N THR A 421 13.21 47.12 -28.82
CA THR A 421 13.27 48.55 -29.13
C THR A 421 12.17 49.26 -28.32
N PRO A 422 12.48 50.26 -27.48
CA PRO A 422 11.46 50.99 -26.72
C PRO A 422 10.49 51.70 -27.66
N CYS A 423 9.19 51.43 -27.52
CA CYS A 423 8.16 52.03 -28.36
C CYS A 423 7.89 53.48 -27.93
N ILE A 424 8.72 54.41 -28.42
CA ILE A 424 8.51 55.85 -28.29
C ILE A 424 7.37 56.27 -29.23
N LEU A 425 6.31 56.87 -28.67
CA LEU A 425 5.24 57.50 -29.44
C LEU A 425 5.78 58.73 -30.19
N MET A 426 5.97 58.62 -31.52
CA MET A 426 6.13 59.79 -32.40
C MET A 426 5.51 59.58 -33.80
N GLU A 427 5.00 60.68 -34.35
CA GLU A 427 4.51 60.84 -35.72
C GLU A 427 5.68 60.83 -36.75
N PRO A 428 5.41 60.65 -38.06
CA PRO A 428 6.43 60.20 -38.99
C PRO A 428 7.43 61.26 -39.50
N ALA A 429 8.71 60.97 -39.24
CA ALA A 429 9.85 61.05 -40.18
C ALA A 429 10.25 62.36 -40.88
N ALA A 430 11.51 62.78 -40.65
CA ALA A 430 12.35 63.44 -41.66
C ALA A 430 13.84 63.05 -41.46
N ALA A 431 14.62 63.01 -42.55
CA ALA A 431 15.95 62.40 -42.63
C ALA A 431 17.14 63.29 -42.18
N GLY A 432 18.32 62.68 -41.93
CA GLY A 432 19.61 63.40 -41.86
C GLY A 432 20.76 62.62 -41.20
N PRO A 433 21.88 62.29 -41.91
CA PRO A 433 23.02 61.55 -41.34
C PRO A 433 24.30 62.41 -41.15
N THR A 434 25.26 61.91 -40.36
CA THR A 434 26.77 62.01 -40.45
C THR A 434 27.44 62.02 -39.06
N THR A 435 28.70 61.63 -38.79
CA THR A 435 29.63 60.57 -39.30
C THR A 435 30.87 60.53 -38.38
N SER A 436 31.38 59.33 -38.03
CA SER A 436 32.79 59.09 -37.60
C SER A 436 33.26 59.70 -36.25
N ARG A 437 34.43 59.41 -35.65
CA ARG A 437 35.63 58.64 -36.12
C ARG A 437 36.51 58.09 -34.96
N PHE A 438 36.87 56.80 -35.04
CA PHE A 438 38.18 56.16 -34.70
C PHE A 438 38.85 56.23 -33.29
N ARG A 439 39.31 55.03 -32.87
CA ARG A 439 40.62 54.64 -32.27
C ARG A 439 40.93 54.63 -30.75
N GLU A 440 41.02 53.39 -30.24
CA GLU A 440 42.21 52.69 -29.66
C GLU A 440 42.82 53.04 -28.27
N THR A 441 42.99 51.96 -27.48
CA THR A 441 44.08 51.62 -26.53
C THR A 441 44.23 52.27 -25.13
N SER A 442 43.67 51.58 -24.12
CA SER A 442 44.33 51.04 -22.89
C SER A 442 45.40 51.82 -22.09
N ALA A 443 45.19 51.95 -20.75
CA ALA A 443 46.18 51.63 -19.71
C ALA A 443 45.54 51.45 -18.30
N ALA A 444 46.27 50.82 -17.38
CA ALA A 444 45.81 50.09 -16.18
C ALA A 444 45.50 50.85 -14.86
N SER A 445 44.85 50.10 -13.96
CA SER A 445 45.05 49.97 -12.49
C SER A 445 44.59 51.02 -11.45
N HIS A 446 43.59 50.60 -10.66
CA HIS A 446 43.45 50.70 -9.17
C HIS A 446 43.32 52.07 -8.45
N PRO A 447 42.75 52.10 -7.21
CA PRO A 447 41.59 51.34 -6.72
C PRO A 447 40.58 52.22 -5.94
N SER A 448 39.29 51.92 -6.01
CA SER A 448 38.25 52.61 -5.22
C SER A 448 37.15 51.66 -4.71
N GLN A 449 36.61 52.03 -3.55
CA GLN A 449 35.68 51.36 -2.64
C GLN A 449 34.45 50.67 -3.28
N PRO A 450 33.80 49.70 -2.57
CA PRO A 450 32.58 49.07 -3.05
C PRO A 450 31.41 50.07 -3.07
N ASP A 451 30.77 50.23 -4.22
CA ASP A 451 29.59 51.10 -4.38
C ASP A 451 28.35 50.54 -3.65
N GLU A 452 27.64 51.43 -2.93
CA GLU A 452 26.33 51.13 -2.30
C GLU A 452 25.20 51.02 -3.35
N ALA A 453 25.30 50.04 -4.26
CA ALA A 453 24.51 50.00 -5.49
C ALA A 453 23.59 48.77 -5.67
N ASN A 454 22.97 48.25 -4.59
CA ASN A 454 21.69 47.53 -4.70
C ASN A 454 20.97 47.37 -3.34
N ALA A 455 20.25 48.42 -2.93
CA ALA A 455 19.21 48.33 -1.89
C ALA A 455 17.82 48.37 -2.57
N PRO A 456 16.89 47.46 -2.24
CA PRO A 456 15.60 47.37 -2.94
C PRO A 456 14.78 48.66 -2.77
N ARG A 457 14.38 49.24 -3.92
CA ARG A 457 13.61 50.48 -3.98
C ARG A 457 12.27 50.31 -3.28
N ILE A 458 12.03 51.09 -2.22
CA ILE A 458 10.75 51.07 -1.51
C ILE A 458 9.67 51.66 -2.41
N ALA A 459 8.55 50.94 -2.53
CA ALA A 459 7.41 51.30 -3.34
C ALA A 459 6.76 52.63 -2.93
N HIS A 460 5.79 53.08 -3.74
CA HIS A 460 5.30 54.46 -3.81
C HIS A 460 4.51 55.02 -2.60
N THR A 461 4.52 54.33 -1.45
CA THR A 461 3.59 54.54 -0.32
C THR A 461 4.17 55.29 0.89
N LEU A 462 5.42 55.78 0.85
CA LEU A 462 6.00 56.54 1.96
C LEU A 462 5.43 57.97 2.05
N THR A 463 4.75 58.28 3.16
CA THR A 463 4.17 59.60 3.48
C THR A 463 5.16 60.75 3.27
N ALA A 464 4.72 61.79 2.55
CA ALA A 464 5.54 62.98 2.28
C ALA A 464 5.97 63.69 3.57
N CYS A 465 7.26 64.01 3.69
CA CYS A 465 7.81 64.63 4.91
C CYS A 465 7.20 66.02 5.15
N ILE A 466 7.14 66.44 6.43
CA ILE A 466 6.45 67.65 6.89
C ILE A 466 6.89 68.88 6.10
N ARG A 467 8.20 69.02 5.89
CA ARG A 467 8.82 70.13 5.14
C ARG A 467 8.39 70.18 3.67
N CYS A 468 8.29 69.04 3.00
CA CYS A 468 7.82 68.97 1.62
C CYS A 468 6.31 69.24 1.52
N LYS A 469 5.52 68.74 2.48
CA LYS A 469 4.07 69.00 2.61
C LYS A 469 3.79 70.50 2.82
N GLN A 470 4.53 71.16 3.71
CA GLN A 470 4.47 72.61 3.95
C GLN A 470 4.86 73.43 2.71
N ARG A 471 5.94 73.07 2.02
CA ARG A 471 6.42 73.77 0.81
C ARG A 471 5.67 73.40 -0.48
N LYS A 472 4.64 72.55 -0.41
CA LYS A 472 3.90 71.98 -1.57
C LYS A 472 4.82 71.38 -2.66
N SER A 473 6.00 70.88 -2.26
CA SER A 473 7.00 70.31 -3.16
C SER A 473 6.89 68.79 -3.21
N ARG A 474 7.00 68.18 -4.40
CA ARG A 474 7.01 66.72 -4.57
C ARG A 474 8.08 66.07 -3.68
N CYS A 475 7.67 65.09 -2.87
CA CYS A 475 8.56 64.31 -2.01
C CYS A 475 8.76 62.92 -2.61
N ASP A 476 10.01 62.50 -2.79
CA ASP A 476 10.42 61.18 -3.26
C ASP A 476 10.50 60.14 -2.12
N PRO A 477 10.60 58.83 -2.43
CA PRO A 477 10.77 57.76 -1.43
C PRO A 477 12.14 57.68 -0.74
N GLY A 478 13.11 58.55 -1.04
CA GLY A 478 14.51 58.43 -0.58
C GLY A 478 14.70 58.31 0.94
N ILE A 479 15.49 57.31 1.36
CA ILE A 479 15.91 57.05 2.74
C ILE A 479 17.45 57.22 2.79
N PRO A 480 18.04 57.78 3.87
CA PRO A 480 17.41 58.29 5.09
C PRO A 480 16.77 59.68 4.98
N ARG A 481 16.86 60.34 3.81
CA ARG A 481 16.20 61.64 3.54
C ARG A 481 15.71 61.70 2.09
N CYS A 482 14.56 62.35 1.87
CA CYS A 482 14.11 62.68 0.53
C CYS A 482 15.08 63.67 -0.16
N GLU A 483 15.14 63.64 -1.48
CA GLU A 483 16.07 64.44 -2.27
C GLU A 483 15.92 65.96 -2.06
N PRO A 484 14.70 66.56 -2.00
CA PRO A 484 14.54 67.97 -1.66
C PRO A 484 15.09 68.35 -0.28
N CYS A 485 15.07 67.43 0.70
CA CYS A 485 15.70 67.65 2.01
C CYS A 485 17.21 67.37 1.99
N LYS A 486 17.71 66.44 1.16
CA LYS A 486 19.13 66.21 0.91
C LYS A 486 19.79 67.43 0.26
N ARG A 487 19.26 67.91 -0.87
CA ARG A 487 19.75 69.08 -1.64
C ARG A 487 19.76 70.41 -0.86
N SER A 488 19.06 70.48 0.27
CA SER A 488 18.98 71.69 1.11
C SER A 488 19.24 71.40 2.59
N ASN A 489 20.07 70.38 2.86
CA ASN A 489 20.55 69.89 4.16
C ASN A 489 19.56 70.07 5.33
N SER A 490 18.32 69.67 5.12
CA SER A 490 17.24 69.80 6.10
C SER A 490 16.87 68.44 6.68
N LYS A 491 16.29 68.44 7.89
CA LYS A 491 15.74 67.22 8.49
C LYS A 491 14.58 66.68 7.64
N CYS A 492 14.45 65.36 7.60
CA CYS A 492 13.43 64.65 6.81
C CYS A 492 12.55 63.82 7.74
N GLU A 493 11.62 64.50 8.39
CA GLU A 493 10.71 63.94 9.39
C GLU A 493 9.27 63.89 8.84
N TYR A 494 8.55 62.83 9.17
CA TYR A 494 7.10 62.73 8.95
C TYR A 494 6.38 62.72 10.30
N TYR A 495 5.12 63.13 10.32
CA TYR A 495 4.28 63.03 11.53
C TYR A 495 3.55 61.69 11.50
N ASP A 496 3.72 60.90 12.56
CA ASP A 496 3.00 59.65 12.77
C ASP A 496 1.73 59.96 13.60
N HIS A 497 0.58 59.92 12.93
CA HIS A 497 -0.72 60.18 13.56
C HIS A 497 -1.13 59.12 14.59
N THR A 498 -0.51 57.94 14.59
CA THR A 498 -0.78 56.87 15.56
C THR A 498 0.09 56.97 16.81
N LYS A 499 1.18 57.76 16.76
CA LYS A 499 2.12 57.97 17.89
C LYS A 499 2.21 59.42 18.36
N GLU A 500 1.45 60.32 17.73
CA GLU A 500 1.47 61.78 17.94
C GLU A 500 2.88 62.41 17.89
N ALA A 501 3.79 61.80 17.13
CA ALA A 501 5.22 62.08 17.18
C ALA A 501 5.80 62.37 15.79
N THR A 502 6.85 63.20 15.75
CA THR A 502 7.66 63.37 14.54
C THR A 502 8.73 62.27 14.46
N ILE A 503 8.66 61.46 13.41
CA ILE A 503 9.57 60.33 13.21
C ILE A 503 10.57 60.67 12.10
N SER A 504 11.85 60.50 12.41
CA SER A 504 12.93 60.60 11.42
C SER A 504 12.83 59.44 10.43
N ARG A 505 12.90 59.73 9.12
CA ARG A 505 12.86 58.69 8.07
C ARG A 505 14.04 57.70 8.13
N ALA A 506 15.07 57.99 8.94
CA ALA A 506 16.16 57.05 9.25
C ALA A 506 15.72 55.86 10.14
N TYR A 507 14.68 56.01 10.97
CA TYR A 507 14.16 54.96 11.87
C TYR A 507 13.71 53.68 11.13
N ILE A 508 13.38 53.81 9.83
CA ILE A 508 13.03 52.68 8.95
C ILE A 508 14.22 51.72 8.75
N LEU A 509 15.47 52.21 8.84
CA LEU A 509 16.68 51.39 8.74
C LEU A 509 16.90 50.57 10.02
N GLU A 510 16.68 51.19 11.19
CA GLU A 510 16.79 50.55 12.51
C GLU A 510 15.77 49.41 12.67
N LEU A 511 14.52 49.64 12.25
CA LEU A 511 13.48 48.61 12.22
C LEU A 511 13.83 47.43 11.29
N ARG A 512 14.40 47.71 10.11
CA ARG A 512 14.83 46.67 9.15
C ARG A 512 15.91 45.76 9.75
N GLU A 513 16.89 46.31 10.45
CA GLU A 513 17.95 45.50 11.07
C GLU A 513 17.40 44.68 12.26
N LYS A 514 16.51 45.25 13.06
CA LYS A 514 15.86 44.51 14.15
C LYS A 514 15.04 43.32 13.65
N ILE A 515 14.38 43.44 12.50
CA ILE A 515 13.66 42.34 11.84
C ILE A 515 14.63 41.23 11.39
N ARG A 516 15.78 41.57 10.77
CA ARG A 516 16.80 40.57 10.36
C ARG A 516 17.44 39.81 11.52
N LYS A 517 17.48 40.41 12.71
CA LYS A 517 17.96 39.71 13.92
C LYS A 517 16.92 38.70 14.40
N LEU A 518 15.68 39.16 14.59
CA LEU A 518 14.57 38.32 15.07
C LEU A 518 14.22 37.19 14.11
N ALA A 519 14.39 37.37 12.79
CA ALA A 519 14.15 36.31 11.80
C ALA A 519 15.12 35.12 11.96
N ARG A 520 16.41 35.37 12.24
CA ARG A 520 17.42 34.31 12.46
C ARG A 520 17.26 33.64 13.83
N GLU A 521 16.97 34.43 14.86
CA GLU A 521 16.67 33.89 16.20
C GLU A 521 15.38 33.04 16.21
N LEU A 522 14.50 33.23 15.22
CA LEU A 522 13.38 32.34 14.97
C LEU A 522 13.84 31.09 14.20
N GLU A 523 14.49 31.25 13.04
CA GLU A 523 15.00 30.18 12.16
C GLU A 523 15.82 29.10 12.90
N GLU A 524 16.66 29.47 13.88
CA GLU A 524 17.43 28.53 14.71
C GLU A 524 16.54 27.69 15.66
N LEU A 525 15.48 28.27 16.22
CA LEU A 525 14.45 27.55 17.01
C LEU A 525 13.50 26.72 16.12
N GLU A 526 13.40 27.14 14.86
CA GLU A 526 12.84 26.48 13.68
C GLU A 526 13.27 25.01 13.58
N ASP A 527 14.58 24.94 13.33
CA ASP A 527 15.40 23.82 12.90
C ASP A 527 15.73 22.83 14.04
N GLU A 528 15.65 23.28 15.29
CA GLU A 528 15.86 22.44 16.48
C GLU A 528 14.59 21.66 16.87
N ALA A 529 13.40 22.18 16.56
CA ALA A 529 12.15 21.53 16.92
C ALA A 529 11.68 20.45 15.94
N ASP A 530 11.90 20.63 14.63
CA ASP A 530 11.58 19.61 13.63
C ASP A 530 12.59 18.43 13.64
N ARG A 531 13.60 18.48 14.53
CA ARG A 531 14.52 17.37 14.85
C ARG A 531 14.11 16.53 16.06
N ALA A 532 13.06 16.94 16.80
CA ALA A 532 12.60 16.20 17.98
C ALA A 532 11.92 14.87 17.57
N PRO A 533 12.24 13.73 18.22
CA PRO A 533 11.60 12.45 17.90
C PRO A 533 10.13 12.44 18.32
N ASP A 534 9.23 12.16 17.37
CA ASP A 534 7.79 11.99 17.61
C ASP A 534 7.44 10.50 17.83
N ALA A 535 6.81 10.20 18.96
CA ALA A 535 6.41 8.85 19.32
C ALA A 535 5.34 8.29 18.35
N GLU A 536 4.39 9.11 17.87
CA GLU A 536 3.37 8.63 16.93
C GLU A 536 4.01 8.26 15.57
N ALA A 537 4.89 9.08 15.00
CA ALA A 537 5.66 8.75 13.81
C ALA A 537 6.55 7.50 14.00
N MET A 538 7.29 7.40 15.11
CA MET A 538 8.19 6.28 15.38
C MET A 538 7.45 4.94 15.51
N ALA A 539 6.28 4.95 16.17
CA ALA A 539 5.41 3.79 16.32
C ALA A 539 4.67 3.42 15.02
N ARG A 540 4.27 4.41 14.20
CA ARG A 540 3.55 4.18 12.93
C ARG A 540 4.42 3.71 11.77
N GLY A 541 5.67 4.14 11.69
CA GLY A 541 6.50 3.95 10.50
C GLY A 541 6.65 2.48 10.10
N ALA A 542 5.98 2.04 9.04
CA ALA A 542 6.25 0.75 8.41
C ALA A 542 7.61 0.79 7.70
N GLY A 543 8.38 -0.29 7.78
CA GLY A 543 9.70 -0.39 7.17
C GLY A 543 9.67 -1.19 5.87
N LEU A 544 9.99 -0.55 4.75
CA LEU A 544 10.48 -1.24 3.56
C LEU A 544 11.98 -1.46 3.72
N ILE A 545 12.39 -2.71 4.01
CA ILE A 545 13.78 -3.05 4.32
C ILE A 545 14.40 -3.85 3.17
N LYS A 546 15.52 -3.34 2.64
CA LYS A 546 16.42 -4.09 1.77
C LYS A 546 17.55 -4.73 2.59
N PHE A 547 17.92 -5.97 2.27
CA PHE A 547 19.06 -6.65 2.91
C PHE A 547 20.37 -6.48 2.12
N LYS A 548 20.28 -6.19 0.82
CA LYS A 548 21.38 -5.74 -0.06
C LYS A 548 20.85 -4.61 -0.94
N GLU A 549 21.70 -3.74 -1.48
CA GLU A 549 21.26 -2.59 -2.31
C GLU A 549 20.45 -3.04 -3.55
N THR A 550 20.82 -4.21 -4.10
CA THR A 550 20.16 -4.93 -5.20
C THR A 550 18.89 -5.68 -4.82
N ASP A 551 18.60 -5.90 -3.53
CA ASP A 551 17.44 -6.68 -3.11
C ASP A 551 16.14 -5.88 -3.25
N GLU A 552 15.03 -6.60 -3.40
CA GLU A 552 13.69 -6.02 -3.24
C GLU A 552 13.45 -5.49 -1.82
N SER A 553 12.71 -4.38 -1.75
CA SER A 553 12.25 -3.77 -0.51
C SER A 553 11.20 -4.66 0.19
N ARG A 554 11.59 -5.35 1.27
CA ARG A 554 10.70 -6.25 2.02
C ARG A 554 9.93 -5.48 3.10
N PHE A 555 8.61 -5.52 3.04
CA PHE A 555 7.75 -4.89 4.05
C PHE A 555 7.82 -5.59 5.41
N LEU A 556 8.08 -4.81 6.47
CA LEU A 556 7.83 -5.09 7.88
C LEU A 556 6.95 -4.00 8.50
N GLY A 557 5.78 -4.37 9.02
CA GLY A 557 4.84 -3.44 9.65
C GLY A 557 5.16 -3.17 11.12
N PRO A 558 4.47 -2.22 11.79
CA PRO A 558 4.74 -1.81 13.17
C PRO A 558 4.84 -2.94 14.19
N SER A 559 4.03 -4.01 14.06
CA SER A 559 4.03 -5.11 15.02
C SER A 559 5.24 -6.05 14.92
N SER A 560 6.06 -5.94 13.86
CA SER A 560 7.24 -6.81 13.62
C SER A 560 8.38 -6.67 14.63
N GLY A 561 8.39 -5.58 15.41
CA GLY A 561 9.52 -5.18 16.24
C GLY A 561 10.33 -4.01 15.68
N ILE A 562 10.15 -3.65 14.40
CA ILE A 562 10.87 -2.50 13.81
C ILE A 562 10.57 -1.18 14.52
N ALA A 563 9.32 -0.97 14.98
CA ALA A 563 8.92 0.20 15.74
C ALA A 563 9.70 0.31 17.07
N ILE A 564 9.65 -0.73 17.92
CA ILE A 564 10.33 -0.73 19.23
C ILE A 564 11.86 -0.60 19.09
N THR A 565 12.44 -1.17 18.02
CA THR A 565 13.87 -1.00 17.70
C THR A 565 14.24 0.48 17.47
N ARG A 566 13.35 1.31 16.90
CA ARG A 566 13.61 2.75 16.76
C ARG A 566 13.67 3.47 18.10
N PHE A 567 12.79 3.14 19.05
CA PHE A 567 12.84 3.74 20.40
C PHE A 567 14.14 3.34 21.14
N VAL A 568 14.59 2.09 21.01
CA VAL A 568 15.88 1.61 21.53
C VAL A 568 17.06 2.35 20.90
N MET A 569 17.06 2.50 19.56
CA MET A 569 18.08 3.26 18.83
C MET A 569 18.07 4.75 19.22
N ASP A 570 16.91 5.33 19.51
CA ASP A 570 16.81 6.73 19.91
C ASP A 570 17.40 6.99 21.30
N MET A 571 16.98 6.19 22.29
CA MET A 571 17.58 6.17 23.63
C MET A 571 19.11 5.99 23.57
N ALA A 572 19.60 5.07 22.73
CA ALA A 572 21.04 4.84 22.56
C ALA A 572 21.79 6.05 21.97
N LYS A 573 21.17 6.85 21.09
CA LYS A 573 21.75 8.13 20.63
C LYS A 573 21.80 9.16 21.76
N GLN A 574 20.67 9.38 22.46
CA GLN A 574 20.56 10.35 23.54
C GLN A 574 21.62 10.10 24.63
N ASN A 575 21.68 8.86 25.14
CA ASN A 575 22.65 8.40 26.15
C ASN A 575 24.13 8.51 25.77
N THR A 576 24.44 8.72 24.49
CA THR A 576 25.82 8.80 23.98
C THR A 576 26.20 10.20 23.50
N GLY A 577 25.27 11.15 23.49
CA GLY A 577 25.46 12.47 22.86
C GLY A 577 25.56 12.40 21.34
N SER A 578 25.15 11.29 20.72
CA SER A 578 25.30 11.03 19.29
C SER A 578 24.20 11.70 18.47
N LYS A 579 24.59 12.42 17.41
CA LYS A 579 23.67 12.96 16.40
C LYS A 579 23.20 11.89 15.42
N SER A 580 23.96 10.79 15.27
CA SER A 580 23.63 9.68 14.36
C SER A 580 23.84 8.31 15.00
N ILE A 581 23.10 7.29 14.54
CA ILE A 581 23.37 5.90 14.88
C ILE A 581 24.77 5.44 14.42
N LYS A 582 25.35 6.11 13.41
CA LYS A 582 26.73 5.93 12.94
C LYS A 582 27.81 6.46 13.91
N GLU A 583 27.41 7.20 14.95
CA GLU A 583 28.29 7.66 16.02
C GLU A 583 28.17 6.75 17.26
N VAL A 584 26.98 6.22 17.52
CA VAL A 584 26.73 5.15 18.51
C VAL A 584 27.51 3.87 18.15
N VAL A 585 27.46 3.49 16.87
CA VAL A 585 28.20 2.36 16.30
C VAL A 585 29.41 2.92 15.56
N ASN A 586 30.54 3.01 16.27
CA ASN A 586 31.79 3.57 15.73
C ASN A 586 32.20 2.90 14.40
N GLU A 587 32.92 3.64 13.55
CA GLU A 587 33.18 3.20 12.17
C GLU A 587 33.92 1.86 12.06
N ASN A 588 34.86 1.55 12.96
CA ASN A 588 35.52 0.24 12.98
C ASN A 588 34.53 -0.89 13.30
N THR A 589 33.62 -0.68 14.26
CA THR A 589 32.56 -1.65 14.57
C THR A 589 31.50 -1.71 13.47
N ALA A 590 31.19 -0.61 12.77
CA ALA A 590 30.31 -0.61 11.61
C ALA A 590 30.92 -1.38 10.43
N GLN A 591 32.23 -1.19 10.17
CA GLN A 591 32.99 -1.99 9.21
C GLN A 591 33.12 -3.45 9.65
N GLN A 592 33.25 -3.74 10.95
CA GLN A 592 33.25 -5.10 11.49
C GLN A 592 31.88 -5.76 11.29
N ILE A 593 30.76 -5.12 11.68
CA ILE A 593 29.39 -5.62 11.47
C ILE A 593 29.16 -5.85 9.98
N LYS A 594 29.56 -4.90 9.11
CA LYS A 594 29.48 -5.10 7.66
C LYS A 594 30.33 -6.28 7.21
N SER A 595 31.56 -6.44 7.68
CA SER A 595 32.41 -7.59 7.31
C SER A 595 31.84 -8.92 7.79
N VAL A 596 31.22 -8.96 8.98
CA VAL A 596 30.61 -10.15 9.56
C VAL A 596 29.31 -10.48 8.82
N PHE A 597 28.51 -9.48 8.42
CA PHE A 597 27.33 -9.65 7.57
C PHE A 597 27.67 -10.01 6.11
N ASP A 598 28.70 -9.40 5.54
CA ASP A 598 29.22 -9.72 4.21
C ASP A 598 29.79 -11.15 4.23
N ILE A 599 30.52 -11.53 5.29
CA ILE A 599 30.92 -12.92 5.52
C ILE A 599 29.67 -13.80 5.67
N GLU A 600 28.67 -13.47 6.48
CA GLU A 600 27.43 -14.26 6.65
C GLU A 600 26.53 -14.36 5.41
N SER A 601 26.66 -13.44 4.46
CA SER A 601 25.87 -13.42 3.22
C SER A 601 26.67 -13.78 1.96
N GLN A 602 27.97 -14.06 2.13
CA GLN A 602 28.88 -14.80 1.21
C GLN A 602 29.13 -16.23 1.70
N LYS A 603 29.02 -16.50 3.02
CA LYS A 603 28.56 -17.78 3.54
C LYS A 603 27.26 -18.07 2.78
N PRO A 604 27.14 -19.23 2.10
CA PRO A 604 25.83 -19.71 1.73
C PRO A 604 24.96 -19.82 2.98
N THR A 605 23.65 -19.93 2.80
CA THR A 605 22.75 -20.41 3.87
C THR A 605 23.21 -21.77 4.45
N SER A 606 24.10 -22.49 3.76
CA SER A 606 24.89 -23.65 4.21
C SER A 606 26.36 -23.37 4.62
N LYS A 607 26.63 -22.33 5.42
CA LYS A 607 27.91 -22.18 6.14
C LYS A 607 27.77 -21.88 7.65
N VAL A 608 26.56 -22.02 8.18
CA VAL A 608 26.36 -22.33 9.61
C VAL A 608 25.70 -23.71 9.74
N TYR A 609 24.78 -24.04 8.83
CA TYR A 609 24.49 -25.42 8.49
C TYR A 609 25.67 -26.09 7.77
N PRO A 610 26.18 -27.23 8.26
CA PRO A 610 26.67 -28.24 7.33
C PRO A 610 25.48 -28.69 6.47
N MET A 611 25.66 -28.69 5.15
CA MET A 611 24.74 -29.28 4.17
C MET A 611 23.35 -28.60 4.08
N ILE A 612 23.21 -27.68 3.11
CA ILE A 612 22.01 -27.65 2.26
C ILE A 612 22.34 -28.56 1.09
N SER A 613 21.42 -29.39 0.63
CA SER A 613 21.77 -30.36 -0.40
C SER A 613 21.85 -29.70 -1.78
N SER A 614 22.86 -30.10 -2.54
CA SER A 614 22.95 -29.80 -3.97
C SER A 614 22.37 -30.92 -4.84
N VAL A 615 21.84 -31.97 -4.21
CA VAL A 615 21.35 -33.21 -4.83
C VAL A 615 20.03 -33.60 -4.16
N ALA A 616 18.99 -33.82 -4.95
CA ALA A 616 17.76 -34.43 -4.45
C ALA A 616 18.01 -35.92 -4.16
N GLU A 617 17.42 -36.46 -3.10
CA GLU A 617 17.42 -37.90 -2.83
C GLU A 617 16.13 -38.52 -3.42
N PRO A 618 16.15 -39.07 -4.65
CA PRO A 618 14.95 -39.58 -5.29
C PRO A 618 14.35 -40.78 -4.55
N ASP A 619 15.18 -41.63 -3.94
CA ASP A 619 14.78 -42.91 -3.39
C ASP A 619 14.28 -42.76 -1.94
N LEU A 620 13.24 -43.51 -1.59
CA LEU A 620 12.66 -43.46 -0.26
C LEU A 620 13.51 -44.24 0.76
N PRO A 621 13.61 -43.80 2.02
CA PRO A 621 14.29 -44.56 3.05
C PRO A 621 13.67 -45.96 3.20
N PRO A 622 14.46 -47.00 3.55
CA PRO A 622 13.95 -48.35 3.81
C PRO A 622 12.68 -48.33 4.66
N ARG A 623 11.68 -49.17 4.34
CA ARG A 623 10.30 -48.96 4.85
C ARG A 623 10.20 -48.85 6.37
N GLN A 624 11.03 -49.58 7.13
CA GLN A 624 11.10 -49.49 8.59
C GLN A 624 11.61 -48.13 9.08
N LEU A 625 12.63 -47.55 8.42
CA LEU A 625 13.14 -46.20 8.68
C LEU A 625 12.09 -45.15 8.33
N THR A 626 11.43 -45.27 7.17
CA THR A 626 10.32 -44.39 6.79
C THR A 626 9.17 -44.43 7.80
N ASN A 627 8.79 -45.61 8.31
CA ASN A 627 7.76 -45.72 9.34
C ASN A 627 8.15 -44.97 10.63
N LYS A 628 9.37 -45.16 11.17
CA LYS A 628 9.86 -44.41 12.33
C LYS A 628 9.81 -42.89 12.12
N LEU A 629 10.17 -42.42 10.93
CA LEU A 629 10.13 -41.00 10.58
C LEU A 629 8.70 -40.46 10.50
N ILE A 630 7.73 -41.27 10.07
CA ILE A 630 6.30 -40.92 10.11
C ILE A 630 5.81 -40.83 11.57
N ASP A 631 6.24 -41.73 12.45
CA ASP A 631 5.88 -41.71 13.87
C ASP A 631 6.43 -40.44 14.58
N ILE A 632 7.63 -39.99 14.22
CA ILE A 632 8.20 -38.71 14.67
C ILE A 632 7.37 -37.50 14.18
N PHE A 633 6.87 -37.53 12.94
CA PHE A 633 5.99 -36.48 12.42
C PHE A 633 4.65 -36.45 13.17
N ILE A 634 4.09 -37.62 13.44
CA ILE A 634 2.84 -37.81 14.19
C ILE A 634 2.96 -37.32 15.64
N ALA A 635 4.10 -37.57 16.30
CA ALA A 635 4.35 -37.13 17.67
C ALA A 635 4.73 -35.64 17.76
N LYS A 636 5.71 -35.16 16.97
CA LYS A 636 6.25 -33.80 17.12
C LYS A 636 5.59 -32.72 16.27
N ALA A 637 5.11 -33.05 15.06
CA ALA A 637 4.64 -32.07 14.08
C ALA A 637 3.11 -31.93 14.05
N GLN A 638 2.37 -33.04 14.01
CA GLN A 638 0.90 -33.05 13.95
C GLN A 638 0.22 -32.50 15.23
N TYR A 639 0.96 -32.34 16.34
CA TYR A 639 0.42 -31.85 17.62
C TYR A 639 -0.06 -30.39 17.59
N MET A 640 0.58 -29.51 16.81
CA MET A 640 0.12 -28.13 16.60
C MET A 640 -0.80 -27.98 15.40
N VAL A 641 -0.51 -28.74 14.35
CA VAL A 641 -1.08 -28.61 13.02
C VAL A 641 -1.37 -30.02 12.48
N PRO A 642 -2.55 -30.59 12.78
CA PRO A 642 -2.89 -31.96 12.40
C PRO A 642 -3.27 -32.06 10.91
N ILE A 643 -2.34 -31.70 10.01
CA ILE A 643 -2.51 -31.53 8.55
C ILE A 643 -3.00 -32.80 7.83
N LEU A 644 -2.63 -33.99 8.29
CA LEU A 644 -2.88 -35.26 7.62
C LEU A 644 -3.78 -36.17 8.46
N HIS A 645 -4.76 -36.83 7.82
CA HIS A 645 -5.53 -37.89 8.46
C HIS A 645 -4.69 -39.16 8.57
N GLU A 646 -4.36 -39.60 9.78
CA GLU A 646 -3.29 -40.58 9.97
C GLU A 646 -3.54 -41.96 9.32
N PRO A 647 -4.74 -42.57 9.41
CA PRO A 647 -5.05 -43.82 8.69
C PRO A 647 -5.00 -43.67 7.17
N THR A 648 -5.44 -42.53 6.63
CA THR A 648 -5.41 -42.25 5.18
C THR A 648 -3.97 -42.10 4.71
N PHE A 649 -3.17 -41.30 5.42
CA PHE A 649 -1.78 -41.06 5.05
C PHE A 649 -0.92 -42.33 5.12
N ARG A 650 -1.08 -43.20 6.13
CA ARG A 650 -0.35 -44.49 6.15
C ARG A 650 -0.71 -45.39 4.96
N SER A 651 -1.97 -45.40 4.52
CA SER A 651 -2.42 -46.09 3.30
C SER A 651 -1.85 -45.45 2.02
N ASP A 652 -1.79 -44.12 1.96
CA ASP A 652 -1.16 -43.39 0.85
C ASP A 652 0.35 -43.68 0.75
N VAL A 653 1.03 -43.89 1.87
CA VAL A 653 2.43 -44.34 1.92
C VAL A 653 2.60 -45.75 1.35
N ASP A 654 1.71 -46.70 1.68
CA ASP A 654 1.70 -48.01 1.02
C ASP A 654 1.52 -47.89 -0.49
N ILE A 655 0.64 -47.00 -0.95
CA ILE A 655 0.41 -46.74 -2.38
C ILE A 655 1.66 -46.15 -3.07
N VAL A 656 2.42 -45.27 -2.41
CA VAL A 656 3.70 -44.75 -2.95
C VAL A 656 4.79 -45.82 -2.98
N PHE A 657 4.96 -46.63 -1.93
CA PHE A 657 5.92 -47.74 -1.94
C PHE A 657 5.60 -48.81 -2.99
N ASN A 658 4.33 -48.95 -3.39
CA ASN A 658 3.90 -49.79 -4.52
C ASN A 658 4.06 -49.11 -5.90
N GLY A 659 4.81 -48.00 -6.00
CA GLY A 659 5.22 -47.37 -7.26
C GLY A 659 4.29 -46.27 -7.79
N SER A 660 3.33 -45.79 -7.00
CA SER A 660 2.40 -44.73 -7.41
C SER A 660 3.12 -43.43 -7.80
N GLN A 661 2.69 -42.85 -8.93
CA GLN A 661 3.19 -41.57 -9.46
C GLN A 661 2.26 -40.39 -9.11
N ASP A 662 1.32 -40.55 -8.18
CA ASP A 662 0.47 -39.43 -7.73
C ASP A 662 1.33 -38.31 -7.09
N PRO A 663 1.20 -37.06 -7.56
CA PRO A 663 2.08 -35.97 -7.13
C PRO A 663 1.87 -35.59 -5.66
N CYS A 664 0.62 -35.47 -5.22
CA CYS A 664 0.30 -35.08 -3.84
C CYS A 664 0.86 -36.11 -2.84
N ARG A 665 0.65 -37.40 -3.07
CA ARG A 665 1.17 -38.47 -2.20
C ARG A 665 2.70 -38.50 -2.15
N ASN A 666 3.36 -38.35 -3.30
CA ASN A 666 4.83 -38.31 -3.38
C ASN A 666 5.43 -37.06 -2.72
N PHE A 667 4.76 -35.91 -2.83
CA PHE A 667 5.15 -34.68 -2.17
C PHE A 667 4.94 -34.77 -0.65
N GLN A 668 3.76 -35.21 -0.20
CA GLN A 668 3.42 -35.34 1.22
C GLN A 668 4.38 -36.26 1.97
N LEU A 669 4.68 -37.46 1.43
CA LEU A 669 5.61 -38.39 2.08
C LEU A 669 7.03 -37.80 2.21
N ARG A 670 7.57 -37.19 1.15
CA ARG A 670 8.92 -36.62 1.17
C ARG A 670 9.02 -35.39 2.09
N LEU A 671 7.99 -34.54 2.16
CA LEU A 671 7.92 -33.45 3.15
C LEU A 671 7.80 -33.97 4.58
N VAL A 672 7.04 -35.03 4.84
CA VAL A 672 6.94 -35.66 6.17
C VAL A 672 8.30 -36.19 6.62
N ILE A 673 9.02 -36.89 5.74
CA ILE A 673 10.40 -37.35 5.99
C ILE A 673 11.32 -36.17 6.33
N ALA A 674 11.32 -35.11 5.52
CA ALA A 674 12.15 -33.93 5.72
C ALA A 674 11.84 -33.19 7.04
N ILE A 675 10.56 -32.99 7.37
CA ILE A 675 10.13 -32.32 8.61
C ILE A 675 10.56 -33.12 9.84
N SER A 676 10.50 -34.46 9.80
CA SER A 676 10.98 -35.30 10.90
C SER A 676 12.49 -35.22 11.10
N MET A 677 13.27 -35.27 10.03
CA MET A 677 14.73 -35.10 10.08
C MET A 677 15.10 -33.73 10.68
N GLN A 678 14.43 -32.65 10.26
CA GLN A 678 14.67 -31.30 10.76
C GLN A 678 14.27 -31.09 12.25
N ARG A 679 13.44 -31.99 12.81
CA ARG A 679 12.99 -32.04 14.22
C ARG A 679 13.70 -33.10 15.07
N LEU A 680 14.72 -33.78 14.53
CA LEU A 680 15.60 -34.70 15.26
C LEU A 680 16.85 -33.98 15.77
N SER A 681 17.67 -33.48 14.85
CA SER A 681 18.93 -32.77 15.15
C SER A 681 19.32 -31.91 13.95
N THR A 682 20.04 -30.81 14.19
CA THR A 682 20.63 -29.97 13.13
C THR A 682 21.61 -30.73 12.24
N GLN A 683 22.21 -31.84 12.71
CA GLN A 683 23.10 -32.70 11.92
C GLN A 683 22.40 -33.34 10.70
N TYR A 684 21.08 -33.56 10.76
CA TYR A 684 20.31 -34.21 9.69
C TYR A 684 19.72 -33.22 8.68
N ALA A 685 20.00 -31.91 8.80
CA ALA A 685 19.34 -30.87 8.01
C ALA A 685 19.60 -30.97 6.49
N GLY A 686 20.78 -31.41 6.06
CA GLY A 686 21.06 -31.62 4.64
C GLY A 686 20.37 -32.85 4.03
N LEU A 687 20.12 -33.87 4.85
CA LEU A 687 19.31 -35.02 4.48
C LEU A 687 17.82 -34.60 4.41
N ALA A 688 17.35 -33.76 5.34
CA ALA A 688 16.04 -33.13 5.25
C ALA A 688 15.88 -32.31 3.95
N ASP A 689 16.89 -31.52 3.58
CA ASP A 689 16.87 -30.75 2.34
C ASP A 689 16.94 -31.63 1.08
N SER A 690 17.67 -32.76 1.08
CA SER A 690 17.68 -33.68 -0.07
C SER A 690 16.29 -34.29 -0.35
N TYR A 691 15.53 -34.62 0.70
CA TYR A 691 14.14 -35.07 0.58
C TYR A 691 13.16 -33.94 0.22
N TYR A 692 13.35 -32.73 0.73
CA TYR A 692 12.58 -31.55 0.29
C TYR A 692 12.78 -31.27 -1.20
N LEU A 693 14.02 -31.34 -1.70
CA LEU A 693 14.33 -31.19 -3.12
C LEU A 693 13.75 -32.31 -3.98
N ALA A 694 13.72 -33.54 -3.47
CA ALA A 694 13.06 -34.66 -4.15
C ALA A 694 11.54 -34.54 -4.17
N ALA A 695 10.94 -33.72 -3.30
CA ALA A 695 9.52 -33.39 -3.34
C ALA A 695 9.19 -32.33 -4.42
N LEU A 696 10.03 -31.31 -4.61
CA LEU A 696 9.73 -30.17 -5.49
C LEU A 696 9.23 -30.53 -6.91
N PRO A 697 9.79 -31.54 -7.63
CA PRO A 697 9.30 -31.93 -8.96
C PRO A 697 7.83 -32.39 -9.01
N TYR A 698 7.26 -32.81 -7.87
CA TYR A 698 5.85 -33.18 -7.78
C TYR A 698 4.94 -31.99 -7.51
N PHE A 699 5.46 -30.83 -7.08
CA PHE A 699 4.64 -29.73 -6.55
C PHE A 699 3.76 -29.06 -7.61
N ASP A 700 4.22 -28.94 -8.86
CA ASP A 700 3.40 -28.41 -9.96
C ASP A 700 2.18 -29.30 -10.22
N GLY A 701 2.36 -30.63 -10.12
CA GLY A 701 1.27 -31.61 -10.16
C GLY A 701 0.35 -31.59 -8.93
N CYS A 702 0.82 -31.06 -7.80
CA CYS A 702 -0.02 -30.79 -6.63
C CYS A 702 -0.86 -29.53 -6.85
N LEU A 703 -0.24 -28.43 -7.30
CA LEU A 703 -0.92 -27.16 -7.58
C LEU A 703 -1.99 -27.32 -8.67
N ALA A 704 -1.73 -28.13 -9.70
CA ALA A 704 -2.68 -28.40 -10.78
C ALA A 704 -4.01 -29.06 -10.31
N ARG A 705 -4.08 -29.63 -9.10
CA ARG A 705 -5.28 -30.26 -8.56
C ARG A 705 -6.26 -29.29 -7.87
N MET A 706 -5.77 -28.16 -7.35
CA MET A 706 -6.58 -27.14 -6.66
C MET A 706 -7.56 -27.69 -5.61
N ASP A 707 -7.14 -28.69 -4.83
CA ASP A 707 -7.99 -29.44 -3.91
C ASP A 707 -7.49 -29.41 -2.45
N ILE A 708 -8.16 -30.16 -1.55
CA ILE A 708 -7.69 -30.29 -0.16
C ILE A 708 -6.32 -30.97 -0.06
N SER A 709 -5.92 -31.79 -1.03
CA SER A 709 -4.58 -32.39 -1.09
C SER A 709 -3.52 -31.35 -1.43
N THR A 710 -3.85 -30.39 -2.30
CA THR A 710 -3.04 -29.20 -2.60
C THR A 710 -2.85 -28.35 -1.33
N LEU A 711 -3.92 -28.10 -0.56
CA LEU A 711 -3.83 -27.41 0.74
C LEU A 711 -2.92 -28.15 1.73
N GLN A 712 -3.01 -29.48 1.83
CA GLN A 712 -2.10 -30.28 2.66
C GLN A 712 -0.63 -30.11 2.24
N CYS A 713 -0.34 -30.14 0.93
CA CYS A 713 1.01 -29.93 0.41
C CYS A 713 1.56 -28.55 0.78
N CYS A 714 0.74 -27.49 0.62
CA CYS A 714 1.12 -26.14 1.01
C CYS A 714 1.32 -26.00 2.54
N ALA A 715 0.46 -26.62 3.36
CA ALA A 715 0.60 -26.62 4.82
C ALA A 715 1.90 -27.31 5.27
N LEU A 716 2.25 -28.46 4.68
CA LEU A 716 3.51 -29.17 4.95
C LEU A 716 4.73 -28.33 4.54
N MET A 717 4.75 -27.76 3.33
CA MET A 717 5.86 -26.91 2.90
C MET A 717 5.98 -25.65 3.77
N GLY A 718 4.86 -25.03 4.15
CA GLY A 718 4.86 -23.90 5.08
C GLY A 718 5.40 -24.27 6.46
N LEU A 719 5.11 -25.48 6.97
CA LEU A 719 5.63 -25.99 8.24
C LEU A 719 7.15 -26.23 8.17
N TYR A 720 7.65 -26.81 7.08
CA TYR A 720 9.09 -26.97 6.83
C TYR A 720 9.81 -25.60 6.78
N SER A 721 9.20 -24.60 6.12
CA SER A 721 9.67 -23.20 6.05
C SER A 721 9.67 -22.43 7.37
N LEU A 722 9.19 -22.99 8.48
CA LEU A 722 9.37 -22.41 9.82
C LEU A 722 10.60 -22.99 10.55
N LEU A 723 11.05 -24.18 10.16
CA LEU A 723 12.07 -24.98 10.84
C LEU A 723 13.47 -24.86 10.19
N THR A 724 13.56 -24.35 8.96
CA THR A 724 14.82 -24.14 8.24
C THR A 724 14.75 -22.92 7.29
N PRO A 725 15.88 -22.27 6.94
CA PRO A 725 15.94 -21.27 5.87
C PRO A 725 15.65 -21.88 4.49
N THR A 726 14.38 -21.95 4.10
CA THR A 726 13.94 -22.54 2.82
C THR A 726 14.17 -21.63 1.61
N ARG A 727 14.21 -22.26 0.42
CA ARG A 727 14.29 -21.58 -0.88
C ARG A 727 12.97 -20.83 -1.19
N THR A 728 11.84 -21.46 -0.91
CA THR A 728 10.51 -20.83 -0.96
C THR A 728 10.21 -20.12 0.37
N ALA A 729 9.74 -18.86 0.32
CA ALA A 729 9.47 -18.08 1.53
C ALA A 729 8.13 -18.48 2.19
N ALA A 730 8.12 -18.68 3.52
CA ALA A 730 6.95 -19.18 4.26
C ALA A 730 5.65 -18.38 4.02
N TYR A 731 5.73 -17.04 3.95
CA TYR A 731 4.57 -16.18 3.70
C TYR A 731 3.97 -16.34 2.31
N TRP A 732 4.76 -16.76 1.32
CA TRP A 732 4.27 -17.02 -0.02
C TRP A 732 3.41 -18.29 -0.02
N VAL A 733 3.94 -19.37 0.57
CA VAL A 733 3.27 -20.67 0.64
C VAL A 733 1.95 -20.57 1.40
N VAL A 734 1.96 -19.87 2.54
CA VAL A 734 0.77 -19.66 3.37
C VAL A 734 -0.22 -18.70 2.71
N GLY A 735 0.25 -17.66 2.00
CA GLY A 735 -0.62 -16.75 1.24
C GLY A 735 -1.30 -17.42 0.03
N VAL A 736 -0.64 -18.36 -0.64
CA VAL A 736 -1.25 -19.22 -1.68
C VAL A 736 -2.30 -20.14 -1.06
N ALA A 737 -1.97 -20.79 0.06
CA ALA A 737 -2.92 -21.65 0.76
C ALA A 737 -4.15 -20.88 1.28
N ALA A 738 -3.97 -19.66 1.80
CA ALA A 738 -5.06 -18.82 2.30
C ALA A 738 -6.03 -18.40 1.19
N LYS A 739 -5.54 -18.19 -0.04
CA LYS A 739 -6.38 -17.95 -1.22
C LYS A 739 -7.12 -19.21 -1.64
N LEU A 740 -6.43 -20.36 -1.73
CA LEU A 740 -7.06 -21.64 -2.02
C LEU A 740 -8.13 -22.03 -0.97
N CYS A 741 -7.98 -21.63 0.31
CA CYS A 741 -9.03 -21.76 1.33
C CYS A 741 -10.29 -20.90 1.07
N GLN A 742 -10.16 -19.80 0.35
CA GLN A 742 -11.27 -18.93 -0.07
C GLN A 742 -11.89 -19.46 -1.37
N ASP A 743 -11.07 -19.85 -2.34
CA ASP A 743 -11.49 -20.40 -3.64
C ASP A 743 -12.23 -21.74 -3.52
N LEU A 744 -11.81 -22.61 -2.58
CA LEU A 744 -12.51 -23.85 -2.23
C LEU A 744 -13.78 -23.63 -1.39
N GLY A 745 -14.10 -22.38 -1.02
CA GLY A 745 -15.23 -22.05 -0.16
C GLY A 745 -15.09 -22.50 1.29
N ILE A 746 -13.95 -23.06 1.73
CA ILE A 746 -13.82 -23.63 3.09
C ILE A 746 -13.64 -22.59 4.21
N SER A 747 -14.08 -21.35 3.96
CA SER A 747 -14.02 -20.22 4.91
C SER A 747 -15.38 -19.88 5.56
N ASP A 748 -16.44 -20.61 5.23
CA ASP A 748 -17.74 -20.59 5.91
C ASP A 748 -18.32 -22.01 6.06
N GLU A 749 -18.97 -22.30 7.20
CA GLU A 749 -19.47 -23.62 7.57
C GLU A 749 -20.52 -24.19 6.60
N GLU A 750 -21.35 -23.35 5.97
CA GLU A 750 -22.32 -23.81 4.97
C GLU A 750 -21.62 -24.38 3.72
N THR A 751 -20.44 -23.86 3.39
CA THR A 751 -19.65 -24.27 2.21
C THR A 751 -18.53 -25.25 2.55
N VAL A 752 -18.06 -25.30 3.81
CA VAL A 752 -17.24 -26.39 4.36
C VAL A 752 -17.98 -27.73 4.33
N THR A 753 -19.30 -27.74 4.55
CA THR A 753 -20.11 -28.97 4.62
C THR A 753 -20.66 -29.45 3.27
N ARG A 754 -20.44 -28.69 2.19
CA ARG A 754 -21.00 -28.92 0.84
C ARG A 754 -19.93 -28.98 -0.26
N GLY A 755 -20.19 -29.77 -1.30
CA GLY A 755 -19.42 -29.79 -2.53
C GLY A 755 -19.81 -28.65 -3.48
N ALA A 756 -19.09 -28.54 -4.59
CA ALA A 756 -19.23 -27.43 -5.54
C ALA A 756 -20.60 -27.38 -6.26
N ASN A 757 -21.38 -28.47 -6.21
CA ASN A 757 -22.72 -28.58 -6.77
C ASN A 757 -23.81 -28.56 -5.68
N GLY A 758 -23.44 -28.25 -4.42
CA GLY A 758 -24.32 -28.22 -3.25
C GLY A 758 -24.54 -29.57 -2.55
N GLU A 759 -23.90 -30.64 -3.05
CA GLU A 759 -23.95 -32.00 -2.51
C GLU A 759 -23.38 -32.08 -1.08
N GLN A 760 -23.95 -32.92 -0.21
CA GLN A 760 -23.43 -33.10 1.14
C GLN A 760 -22.14 -33.94 1.11
N LEU A 761 -21.07 -33.42 1.73
CA LEU A 761 -19.78 -34.10 1.77
C LEU A 761 -19.74 -35.21 2.84
N ASN A 762 -18.83 -36.16 2.67
CA ASN A 762 -18.63 -37.26 3.62
C ASN A 762 -17.98 -36.75 4.93
N CYS A 763 -18.13 -37.50 6.03
CA CYS A 763 -17.75 -37.00 7.35
C CYS A 763 -16.24 -36.72 7.50
N LEU A 764 -15.39 -37.52 6.84
CA LEU A 764 -13.94 -37.34 6.82
C LEU A 764 -13.51 -36.11 6.00
N GLU A 765 -14.11 -35.89 4.83
CA GLU A 765 -13.87 -34.68 4.02
C GLU A 765 -14.20 -33.40 4.80
N ILE A 766 -15.33 -33.38 5.53
CA ILE A 766 -15.74 -32.23 6.35
C ILE A 766 -14.76 -31.99 7.51
N ASP A 767 -14.26 -33.04 8.17
CA ASP A 767 -13.22 -32.91 9.18
C ASP A 767 -11.96 -32.26 8.60
N MET A 768 -11.50 -32.79 7.46
CA MET A 768 -10.31 -32.31 6.76
C MET A 768 -10.42 -30.85 6.33
N ARG A 769 -11.59 -30.40 5.86
CA ARG A 769 -11.84 -29.00 5.48
C ARG A 769 -11.72 -28.05 6.67
N ARG A 770 -12.42 -28.32 7.78
CA ARG A 770 -12.34 -27.52 9.01
C ARG A 770 -10.90 -27.47 9.55
N ARG A 771 -10.26 -28.64 9.62
CA ARG A 771 -8.87 -28.85 10.05
C ARG A 771 -7.90 -27.99 9.24
N LEU A 772 -7.97 -28.05 7.90
CA LEU A 772 -7.09 -27.27 7.01
C LEU A 772 -7.36 -25.76 7.08
N PHE A 773 -8.63 -25.32 7.09
CA PHE A 773 -8.99 -23.92 7.26
C PHE A 773 -8.36 -23.32 8.54
N TRP A 774 -8.53 -23.98 9.68
CA TRP A 774 -8.00 -23.52 10.96
C TRP A 774 -6.46 -23.54 11.02
N ILE A 775 -5.81 -24.54 10.40
CA ILE A 775 -4.35 -24.59 10.27
C ILE A 775 -3.82 -23.41 9.44
N ILE A 776 -4.36 -23.19 8.24
CA ILE A 776 -3.89 -22.12 7.34
C ILE A 776 -4.17 -20.73 7.95
N THR A 777 -5.33 -20.52 8.55
CA THR A 777 -5.65 -19.28 9.29
C THR A 777 -4.68 -19.05 10.45
N SER A 778 -4.32 -20.09 11.20
CA SER A 778 -3.36 -20.01 12.31
C SER A 778 -1.93 -19.69 11.86
N MET A 779 -1.52 -20.21 10.71
CA MET A 779 -0.23 -19.88 10.08
C MET A 779 -0.23 -18.44 9.58
N GLU A 780 -1.26 -18.03 8.83
CA GLU A 780 -1.36 -16.68 8.26
C GLU A 780 -1.43 -15.60 9.34
N TYR A 781 -2.27 -15.77 10.36
CA TYR A 781 -2.34 -14.82 11.48
C TYR A 781 -1.03 -14.77 12.26
N GLY A 782 -0.30 -15.88 12.37
CA GLY A 782 1.03 -15.92 12.94
C GLY A 782 2.04 -15.07 12.16
N LEU A 783 2.09 -15.22 10.85
CA LEU A 783 2.98 -14.46 9.97
C LEU A 783 2.60 -12.98 9.92
N ALA A 784 1.32 -12.66 9.78
CA ALA A 784 0.79 -11.31 9.77
C ALA A 784 1.07 -10.56 11.10
N HIS A 785 1.01 -11.25 12.24
CA HIS A 785 1.36 -10.70 13.55
C HIS A 785 2.88 -10.49 13.72
N SER A 786 3.70 -11.49 13.38
CA SER A 786 5.18 -11.45 13.52
C SER A 786 5.89 -10.56 12.50
N LEU A 787 5.30 -10.32 11.31
CA LEU A 787 5.86 -9.45 10.26
C LEU A 787 5.12 -8.11 10.13
N GLY A 788 4.00 -7.93 10.84
CA GLY A 788 3.14 -6.74 10.74
C GLY A 788 2.42 -6.56 9.40
N ARG A 789 2.40 -7.57 8.53
CA ARG A 789 1.80 -7.55 7.20
C ARG A 789 0.26 -7.62 7.23
N PRO A 790 -0.47 -7.03 6.28
CA PRO A 790 -1.91 -7.29 6.12
C PRO A 790 -2.21 -8.81 6.08
N SER A 791 -3.40 -9.19 6.54
CA SER A 791 -3.87 -10.59 6.53
C SER A 791 -4.55 -10.89 5.20
N SER A 792 -4.27 -12.05 4.61
CA SER A 792 -4.92 -12.56 3.40
C SER A 792 -6.41 -12.89 3.62
N PHE A 793 -6.82 -13.12 4.87
CA PHE A 793 -8.24 -13.14 5.25
C PHE A 793 -8.68 -11.71 5.61
N CYS A 794 -9.59 -11.14 4.80
CA CYS A 794 -10.04 -9.75 4.90
C CYS A 794 -11.09 -9.49 6.00
N VAL A 795 -11.50 -10.51 6.76
CA VAL A 795 -12.46 -10.40 7.85
C VAL A 795 -11.77 -10.21 9.20
N SER A 796 -12.37 -9.40 10.07
CA SER A 796 -12.09 -9.52 11.50
C SER A 796 -12.67 -10.84 12.03
N HIS A 797 -12.06 -11.38 13.09
CA HIS A 797 -12.38 -12.70 13.67
C HIS A 797 -13.88 -12.95 13.95
N ASP A 798 -14.65 -11.88 14.08
CA ASP A 798 -16.09 -11.83 14.33
C ASP A 798 -16.92 -12.44 13.19
N HIS A 799 -16.30 -12.72 12.03
CA HIS A 799 -16.93 -13.34 10.85
C HIS A 799 -16.32 -14.71 10.47
N ILE A 800 -15.47 -15.32 11.32
CA ILE A 800 -14.92 -16.66 11.06
C ILE A 800 -15.99 -17.72 11.38
N ASN A 801 -16.97 -17.88 10.50
CA ASN A 801 -18.07 -18.82 10.65
C ASN A 801 -17.67 -20.25 10.27
N VAL A 802 -16.67 -20.85 10.93
CA VAL A 802 -16.22 -22.23 10.66
C VAL A 802 -16.05 -23.01 11.96
N ASN A 803 -16.69 -24.18 12.07
CA ASN A 803 -16.58 -25.03 13.26
C ASN A 803 -15.17 -25.61 13.42
N PHE A 804 -14.82 -26.02 14.64
CA PHE A 804 -13.62 -26.83 14.85
C PHE A 804 -13.80 -28.26 14.30
N PHE A 805 -12.66 -28.88 13.96
CA PHE A 805 -12.56 -30.28 13.55
C PHE A 805 -12.78 -31.23 14.75
N GLN A 806 -13.07 -32.49 14.47
CA GLN A 806 -13.39 -33.52 15.45
C GLN A 806 -12.20 -33.78 16.37
N THR A 807 -12.43 -33.66 17.68
CA THR A 807 -11.40 -33.77 18.72
C THR A 807 -10.95 -35.20 19.01
N CYS A 808 -11.61 -36.22 18.48
CA CYS A 808 -11.28 -37.63 18.69
C CYS A 808 -10.12 -38.14 17.83
N ASP A 809 -9.57 -39.30 18.18
CA ASP A 809 -8.53 -39.99 17.40
C ASP A 809 -9.00 -40.29 15.96
N ASP A 810 -8.10 -40.12 14.99
CA ASP A 810 -8.38 -40.27 13.55
C ASP A 810 -8.90 -41.67 13.18
N ARG A 811 -8.56 -42.73 13.93
CA ARG A 811 -9.11 -44.08 13.73
C ARG A 811 -10.63 -44.16 13.87
N TYR A 812 -11.26 -43.19 14.55
CA TYR A 812 -12.72 -43.11 14.68
C TYR A 812 -13.38 -42.28 13.57
N ILE A 813 -12.62 -41.56 12.74
CA ILE A 813 -13.16 -40.66 11.71
C ILE A 813 -13.19 -41.39 10.37
N THR A 814 -14.39 -41.73 9.90
CA THR A 814 -14.58 -42.44 8.62
C THR A 814 -15.46 -41.64 7.67
N PRO A 815 -15.40 -41.87 6.34
CA PRO A 815 -16.34 -41.26 5.40
C PRO A 815 -17.82 -41.48 5.76
N ASN A 816 -18.12 -42.63 6.37
CA ASN A 816 -19.48 -43.04 6.77
C ASN A 816 -19.94 -42.44 8.11
N GLY A 817 -19.10 -41.68 8.82
CA GLY A 817 -19.38 -41.10 10.13
C GLY A 817 -18.32 -41.43 11.19
N ILE A 818 -18.60 -41.00 12.42
CA ILE A 818 -17.73 -41.24 13.59
C ILE A 818 -18.07 -42.61 14.21
N LEU A 819 -17.05 -43.43 14.47
CA LEU A 819 -17.22 -44.75 15.07
C LEU A 819 -17.60 -44.66 16.57
N PRO A 820 -18.40 -45.61 17.10
CA PRO A 820 -18.72 -45.67 18.52
C PRO A 820 -17.48 -45.77 19.42
N GLY A 821 -17.51 -45.12 20.58
CA GLY A 821 -16.39 -45.10 21.53
C GLY A 821 -15.37 -43.97 21.28
N ALA A 822 -15.58 -43.11 20.28
CA ALA A 822 -14.78 -41.91 20.08
C ALA A 822 -14.80 -41.00 21.33
N GLN A 823 -13.62 -40.54 21.75
CA GLN A 823 -13.42 -39.60 22.85
C GLN A 823 -12.40 -38.53 22.43
N PRO A 824 -12.49 -37.29 22.95
CA PRO A 824 -11.51 -36.23 22.68
C PRO A 824 -10.09 -36.65 23.09
N ILE A 825 -9.08 -36.36 22.26
CA ILE A 825 -7.67 -36.64 22.53
C ILE A 825 -6.85 -35.34 22.72
N MET A 826 -5.84 -35.41 23.59
CA MET A 826 -5.06 -34.24 24.03
C MET A 826 -4.46 -33.45 22.86
N LYS A 827 -3.85 -34.16 21.90
CA LYS A 827 -3.31 -33.67 20.63
C LYS A 827 -4.19 -32.62 19.94
N LYS A 828 -5.46 -32.96 19.73
CA LYS A 828 -6.40 -32.10 19.00
C LYS A 828 -6.93 -30.96 19.86
N CYS A 829 -7.09 -31.19 21.16
CA CYS A 829 -7.39 -30.13 22.12
C CYS A 829 -6.27 -29.07 22.19
N ILE A 830 -4.99 -29.47 22.16
CA ILE A 830 -3.83 -28.55 22.11
C ILE A 830 -3.83 -27.74 20.81
N ALA A 831 -4.04 -28.37 19.64
CA ALA A 831 -4.14 -27.67 18.37
C ALA A 831 -5.25 -26.59 18.37
N ILE A 832 -6.46 -26.93 18.84
CA ILE A 832 -7.58 -25.98 18.98
C ILE A 832 -7.22 -24.86 19.98
N HIS A 833 -6.54 -25.18 21.08
CA HIS A 833 -6.12 -24.19 22.09
C HIS A 833 -5.07 -23.21 21.54
N PHE A 834 -4.16 -23.68 20.69
CA PHE A 834 -3.23 -22.86 19.92
C PHE A 834 -3.94 -21.98 18.87
N PHE A 835 -5.02 -22.48 18.25
CA PHE A 835 -5.83 -21.67 17.33
C PHE A 835 -6.62 -20.58 18.06
N LYS A 836 -7.18 -20.85 19.25
CA LYS A 836 -7.77 -19.82 20.12
C LYS A 836 -6.76 -18.70 20.45
N MET A 837 -5.49 -19.02 20.71
CA MET A 837 -4.42 -18.03 20.92
C MET A 837 -4.25 -17.07 19.74
N ARG A 838 -4.36 -17.55 18.50
CA ARG A 838 -4.23 -16.72 17.30
C ARG A 838 -5.36 -15.70 17.16
N LEU A 839 -6.57 -16.03 17.63
CA LEU A 839 -7.68 -15.07 17.68
C LEU A 839 -7.38 -13.91 18.66
N LEU A 840 -6.70 -14.19 19.77
CA LEU A 840 -6.28 -13.16 20.73
C LEU A 840 -5.23 -12.23 20.12
N GLN A 841 -4.24 -12.82 19.45
CA GLN A 841 -3.21 -12.09 18.69
C GLN A 841 -3.82 -11.24 17.55
N ALA A 842 -4.89 -11.71 16.92
CA ALA A 842 -5.65 -10.98 15.91
C ALA A 842 -6.45 -9.82 16.52
N GLU A 843 -7.10 -10.00 17.69
CA GLU A 843 -7.82 -8.92 18.38
C GLU A 843 -6.86 -7.79 18.81
N ILE A 844 -5.76 -8.13 19.50
CA ILE A 844 -4.72 -7.18 19.92
C ILE A 844 -4.18 -6.41 18.72
N ARG A 845 -3.91 -7.12 17.61
CA ARG A 845 -3.43 -6.50 16.37
C ARG A 845 -4.47 -5.56 15.75
N ARG A 846 -5.73 -5.99 15.63
CA ARG A 846 -6.88 -5.21 15.13
C ARG A 846 -7.13 -3.94 15.93
N LYS A 847 -6.81 -3.96 17.23
CA LYS A 847 -6.99 -2.85 18.19
C LYS A 847 -5.83 -1.87 18.26
N LEU A 848 -4.58 -2.34 18.21
CA LEU A 848 -3.40 -1.51 18.50
C LEU A 848 -2.46 -1.26 17.31
N TYR A 849 -2.47 -2.10 16.27
CA TYR A 849 -1.43 -2.12 15.23
C TYR A 849 -1.95 -1.96 13.78
N LEU A 850 -3.26 -1.85 13.58
CA LEU A 850 -3.87 -1.51 12.30
C LEU A 850 -4.30 -0.02 12.30
N CYS A 851 -5.41 0.32 11.65
CA CYS A 851 -5.93 1.69 11.58
C CYS A 851 -6.19 2.29 12.98
N LYS A 852 -5.92 3.60 13.16
CA LYS A 852 -6.20 4.32 14.40
C LYS A 852 -7.70 4.27 14.71
N ARG A 853 -8.07 4.02 15.97
CA ARG A 853 -9.45 3.93 16.46
C ARG A 853 -9.74 5.04 17.48
N PRO A 854 -11.02 5.38 17.73
CA PRO A 854 -11.40 6.29 18.82
C PRO A 854 -11.06 5.78 20.22
N ALA A 855 -10.91 4.45 20.39
CA ALA A 855 -10.50 3.80 21.63
C ALA A 855 -9.79 2.45 21.35
N PRO A 856 -8.78 2.05 22.14
CA PRO A 856 -8.32 2.68 23.39
C PRO A 856 -7.51 3.96 23.18
N LEU A 857 -7.60 4.93 24.10
CA LEU A 857 -6.80 6.16 24.05
C LEU A 857 -5.48 6.05 24.83
N ASP A 858 -5.47 5.30 25.92
CA ASP A 858 -4.28 4.96 26.71
C ASP A 858 -4.38 3.53 27.27
N ASP A 859 -3.34 3.06 27.96
CA ASP A 859 -3.26 1.70 28.51
C ASP A 859 -4.14 1.44 29.74
N ARG A 860 -4.95 2.42 30.16
CA ARG A 860 -5.95 2.34 31.23
C ARG A 860 -7.38 2.12 30.72
N ASP A 861 -7.58 2.11 29.40
CA ASP A 861 -8.87 1.80 28.78
C ASP A 861 -9.37 0.39 29.22
N PRO A 862 -10.66 0.21 29.57
CA PRO A 862 -11.18 -1.08 30.04
C PRO A 862 -10.96 -2.27 29.11
N TRP A 863 -10.73 -2.05 27.81
CA TRP A 863 -10.34 -3.10 26.87
C TRP A 863 -9.03 -3.80 27.29
N PHE A 864 -8.07 -3.09 27.92
CA PHE A 864 -6.83 -3.71 28.39
C PHE A 864 -7.07 -4.76 29.46
N THR A 865 -7.83 -4.44 30.50
CA THR A 865 -8.21 -5.40 31.55
C THR A 865 -9.01 -6.56 30.96
N GLN A 866 -10.01 -6.28 30.12
CA GLN A 866 -10.80 -7.32 29.45
C GLN A 866 -9.93 -8.25 28.58
N MET A 867 -8.89 -7.72 27.94
CA MET A 867 -7.94 -8.48 27.12
C MET A 867 -6.95 -9.29 27.97
N ILE A 868 -6.59 -8.81 29.16
CA ILE A 868 -5.86 -9.57 30.18
C ILE A 868 -6.71 -10.74 30.68
N ASP A 869 -7.93 -10.48 31.18
CA ASP A 869 -8.86 -11.51 31.68
C ASP A 869 -9.14 -12.61 30.63
N LYS A 870 -9.19 -12.21 29.35
CA LYS A 870 -9.31 -13.08 28.17
C LYS A 870 -8.12 -14.03 28.04
N MET A 871 -6.89 -13.51 28.15
CA MET A 871 -5.66 -14.30 28.09
C MET A 871 -5.43 -15.16 29.35
N ASP A 872 -5.85 -14.68 30.52
CA ASP A 872 -5.77 -15.45 31.76
C ASP A 872 -6.70 -16.66 31.71
N ARG A 873 -7.98 -16.49 31.37
CA ARG A 873 -8.91 -17.63 31.17
C ARG A 873 -8.46 -18.60 30.08
N TRP A 874 -7.73 -18.12 29.07
CA TRP A 874 -7.06 -18.97 28.09
C TRP A 874 -5.92 -19.80 28.74
N VAL A 875 -5.01 -19.22 29.52
CA VAL A 875 -3.97 -19.98 30.25
C VAL A 875 -4.56 -20.88 31.36
N GLU A 876 -5.62 -20.48 32.03
CA GLU A 876 -6.33 -21.30 33.02
C GLU A 876 -6.94 -22.55 32.37
N SER A 877 -7.58 -22.39 31.21
CA SER A 877 -8.15 -23.50 30.44
C SER A 877 -7.15 -24.25 29.54
N CYS A 878 -5.85 -23.95 29.63
CA CYS A 878 -4.84 -24.70 28.89
C CYS A 878 -4.62 -26.11 29.48
N PRO A 879 -4.27 -27.11 28.64
CA PRO A 879 -3.91 -28.44 29.08
C PRO A 879 -2.79 -28.47 30.14
N LYS A 880 -2.91 -29.37 31.12
CA LYS A 880 -1.98 -29.46 32.27
C LYS A 880 -0.88 -30.49 32.09
N ASN A 881 -1.17 -31.56 31.34
CA ASN A 881 -0.16 -32.44 30.76
C ASN A 881 0.14 -31.97 29.34
N ASP A 882 1.39 -32.07 28.89
CA ASP A 882 1.79 -31.81 27.51
C ASP A 882 2.14 -33.07 26.72
N GLU A 883 2.22 -34.24 27.36
CA GLU A 883 2.47 -35.54 26.72
C GLU A 883 3.75 -35.54 25.85
N GLY A 884 4.77 -34.76 26.28
CA GLY A 884 6.03 -34.64 25.55
C GLY A 884 5.98 -33.75 24.31
N SER A 885 4.84 -33.10 24.04
CA SER A 885 4.67 -32.19 22.90
C SER A 885 5.37 -30.83 23.05
N GLY A 886 5.80 -30.48 24.28
CA GLY A 886 6.43 -29.19 24.61
C GLY A 886 5.44 -28.05 24.92
N PHE A 887 4.13 -28.29 24.79
CA PHE A 887 3.07 -27.31 25.08
C PHE A 887 2.62 -27.36 26.55
N SER A 888 3.58 -27.32 27.47
CA SER A 888 3.31 -27.24 28.91
C SER A 888 2.61 -25.92 29.29
N GLN A 889 2.00 -25.89 30.48
CA GLN A 889 1.40 -24.67 31.04
C GLN A 889 2.39 -23.48 31.08
N MET A 890 3.69 -23.74 31.26
CA MET A 890 4.76 -22.73 31.19
C MET A 890 4.91 -22.14 29.79
N TRP A 891 4.74 -22.94 28.73
CA TRP A 891 4.74 -22.46 27.34
C TRP A 891 3.56 -21.52 27.09
N PHE A 892 2.35 -21.88 27.56
CA PHE A 892 1.17 -21.04 27.44
C PHE A 892 1.29 -19.72 28.24
N GLN A 893 1.87 -19.75 29.45
CA GLN A 893 2.22 -18.54 30.20
C GLN A 893 3.22 -17.65 29.43
N GLY A 894 4.25 -18.23 28.80
CA GLY A 894 5.18 -17.50 27.95
C GLY A 894 4.51 -16.83 26.74
N ARG A 895 3.48 -17.47 26.15
CA ARG A 895 2.68 -16.85 25.08
C ARG A 895 1.75 -15.76 25.58
N ARG A 896 1.14 -15.90 26.76
CA ARG A 896 0.43 -14.79 27.43
C ARG A 896 1.35 -13.60 27.64
N ASN A 897 2.55 -13.81 28.18
CA ASN A 897 3.51 -12.73 28.40
C ASN A 897 4.05 -12.16 27.08
N THR A 898 4.19 -12.98 26.03
CA THR A 898 4.42 -12.47 24.65
C THR A 898 3.31 -11.51 24.23
N MET A 899 2.03 -11.86 24.43
CA MET A 899 0.90 -11.00 24.08
C MET A 899 0.80 -9.72 24.94
N ILE A 900 1.19 -9.77 26.22
CA ILE A 900 1.34 -8.59 27.08
C ILE A 900 2.37 -7.61 26.51
N VAL A 901 3.52 -8.10 26.02
CA VAL A 901 4.51 -7.26 25.32
C VAL A 901 3.91 -6.61 24.07
N PHE A 902 3.07 -7.31 23.30
CA PHE A 902 2.35 -6.69 22.18
C PHE A 902 1.31 -5.67 22.65
N MET A 903 0.65 -5.86 23.79
CA MET A 903 -0.36 -4.91 24.30
C MET A 903 0.25 -3.60 24.80
N TYR A 904 1.30 -3.67 25.62
CA TYR A 904 1.75 -2.54 26.45
C TYR A 904 3.00 -1.80 25.92
N ARG A 905 3.66 -2.29 24.87
CA ARG A 905 4.76 -1.56 24.23
C ARG A 905 4.23 -0.47 23.26
N PRO A 906 5.05 0.51 22.84
CA PRO A 906 4.68 1.52 21.85
C PRO A 906 4.06 0.92 20.58
N SER A 907 2.90 1.46 20.19
CA SER A 907 2.06 0.95 19.11
C SER A 907 1.41 2.09 18.31
N PRO A 908 0.97 1.86 17.06
CA PRO A 908 0.24 2.87 16.28
C PRO A 908 -1.03 3.44 16.95
N GLN A 909 -1.63 2.73 17.90
CA GLN A 909 -2.77 3.25 18.67
C GLN A 909 -2.33 4.00 19.93
N ILE A 910 -1.35 3.47 20.66
CA ILE A 910 -0.79 4.02 21.89
C ILE A 910 0.73 4.14 21.71
N PRO A 911 1.23 5.27 21.19
CA PRO A 911 2.65 5.47 20.93
C PRO A 911 3.45 5.77 22.21
N GLU A 912 2.78 6.25 23.26
CA GLU A 912 3.33 6.62 24.55
C GLU A 912 2.67 5.78 25.66
N PRO A 913 3.21 4.60 26.00
CA PRO A 913 2.71 3.80 27.11
C PRO A 913 3.05 4.43 28.47
N SER A 914 2.20 4.21 29.47
CA SER A 914 2.49 4.61 30.85
C SER A 914 3.68 3.85 31.47
N LEU A 915 4.15 4.30 32.63
CA LEU A 915 5.12 3.55 33.44
C LEU A 915 4.58 2.14 33.81
N TYR A 916 3.28 2.01 34.09
CA TYR A 916 2.67 0.71 34.37
C TYR A 916 2.77 -0.22 33.14
N ALA A 917 2.54 0.32 31.95
CA ALA A 917 2.72 -0.41 30.70
C ALA A 917 4.20 -0.84 30.48
N ALA A 918 5.16 0.03 30.80
CA ALA A 918 6.59 -0.29 30.76
C ALA A 918 6.98 -1.40 31.76
N GLN A 919 6.51 -1.32 33.02
CA GLN A 919 6.66 -2.39 34.02
C GLN A 919 6.05 -3.70 33.53
N ARG A 920 4.82 -3.68 33.00
CA ARG A 920 4.16 -4.87 32.43
C ARG A 920 4.97 -5.51 31.30
N CYS A 921 5.61 -4.69 30.47
CA CYS A 921 6.45 -5.11 29.36
C CYS A 921 7.81 -5.68 29.81
N TYR A 922 8.45 -5.07 30.80
CA TYR A 922 9.72 -5.55 31.35
C TYR A 922 9.57 -6.95 31.97
N ASP A 923 8.65 -7.11 32.93
CA ASP A 923 8.32 -8.38 33.58
C ASP A 923 8.09 -9.51 32.58
N ALA A 924 7.22 -9.25 31.60
CA ALA A 924 6.81 -10.21 30.60
C ALA A 924 7.97 -10.60 29.66
N SER A 925 8.87 -9.68 29.37
CA SER A 925 10.06 -9.93 28.55
C SER A 925 11.11 -10.74 29.32
N VAL A 926 11.39 -10.38 30.58
CA VAL A 926 12.33 -11.10 31.46
C VAL A 926 11.85 -12.53 31.72
N PHE A 927 10.57 -12.72 32.03
CA PHE A 927 9.97 -14.04 32.20
C PHE A 927 10.10 -14.89 30.94
N ASN A 928 9.83 -14.31 29.77
CA ASN A 928 9.98 -15.02 28.49
C ASN A 928 11.45 -15.41 28.25
N VAL A 929 12.41 -14.51 28.44
CA VAL A 929 13.84 -14.81 28.26
C VAL A 929 14.28 -15.97 29.16
N LYS A 930 13.87 -16.00 30.45
CA LYS A 930 14.21 -17.09 31.37
C LYS A 930 13.64 -18.44 30.93
N ILE A 931 12.35 -18.49 30.56
CA ILE A 931 11.74 -19.73 30.06
C ILE A 931 12.37 -20.15 28.74
N GLN A 932 12.62 -19.23 27.82
CA GLN A 932 13.21 -19.53 26.52
C GLN A 932 14.65 -20.04 26.65
N HIS A 933 15.44 -19.52 27.60
CA HIS A 933 16.77 -20.06 27.94
C HIS A 933 16.68 -21.50 28.43
N GLN A 934 15.78 -21.78 29.39
CA GLN A 934 15.55 -23.15 29.89
C GLN A 934 15.03 -24.10 28.80
N GLN A 935 14.13 -23.64 27.92
CA GLN A 935 13.60 -24.45 26.82
C GLN A 935 14.67 -24.78 25.77
N VAL A 936 15.56 -23.84 25.47
CA VAL A 936 16.73 -24.07 24.59
C VAL A 936 17.68 -25.08 25.25
N ALA A 937 18.05 -24.85 26.51
CA ALA A 937 18.98 -25.71 27.25
C ALA A 937 18.47 -27.15 27.47
N THR A 938 17.15 -27.36 27.43
CA THR A 938 16.52 -28.69 27.55
C THR A 938 16.14 -29.31 26.20
N GLY A 939 16.31 -28.60 25.07
CA GLY A 939 15.86 -29.08 23.75
C GLY A 939 14.32 -29.18 23.61
N THR A 940 13.55 -28.51 24.47
CA THR A 940 12.07 -28.61 24.51
C THR A 940 11.34 -27.61 23.61
N ILE A 941 12.06 -26.85 22.78
CA ILE A 941 11.45 -25.92 21.81
C ILE A 941 12.17 -25.95 20.46
N ASP A 942 11.39 -25.93 19.37
CA ASP A 942 11.94 -25.73 18.03
C ASP A 942 12.47 -24.29 17.88
N LEU A 943 13.78 -24.18 17.60
CA LEU A 943 14.47 -22.91 17.28
C LEU A 943 14.04 -22.37 15.90
N THR A 944 12.77 -21.98 15.76
CA THR A 944 12.20 -21.36 14.56
C THR A 944 12.62 -19.88 14.44
N TRP A 945 12.54 -19.29 13.25
CA TRP A 945 12.82 -17.86 13.10
C TRP A 945 11.81 -16.99 13.87
N ILE A 946 10.59 -17.48 14.07
CA ILE A 946 9.56 -16.82 14.90
C ILE A 946 9.98 -16.85 16.38
N PHE A 947 10.58 -17.95 16.85
CA PHE A 947 11.19 -18.00 18.18
C PHE A 947 12.32 -16.97 18.29
N THR A 948 13.28 -16.96 17.36
CA THR A 948 14.41 -16.02 17.36
C THR A 948 13.95 -14.55 17.30
N GLN A 949 12.94 -14.23 16.47
CA GLN A 949 12.31 -12.91 16.41
C GLN A 949 11.64 -12.53 17.75
N SER A 950 11.01 -13.47 18.45
CA SER A 950 10.42 -13.21 19.76
C SER A 950 11.46 -12.90 20.84
N VAL A 951 12.67 -13.47 20.76
CA VAL A 951 13.79 -13.18 21.69
C VAL A 951 14.37 -11.79 21.40
N PHE A 952 14.62 -11.44 20.12
CA PHE A 952 14.99 -10.06 19.75
C PHE A 952 13.93 -9.04 20.18
N MET A 953 12.65 -9.39 20.10
CA MET A 953 11.56 -8.54 20.54
C MET A 953 11.54 -8.34 22.07
N ALA A 954 11.78 -9.40 22.84
CA ALA A 954 11.91 -9.32 24.30
C ALA A 954 13.13 -8.47 24.70
N LEU A 955 14.29 -8.68 24.07
CA LEU A 955 15.50 -7.88 24.28
C LEU A 955 15.27 -6.40 23.97
N ASN A 956 14.64 -6.06 22.83
CA ASN A 956 14.26 -4.67 22.53
C ASN A 956 13.29 -4.07 23.55
N THR A 957 12.35 -4.87 24.06
CA THR A 957 11.36 -4.39 25.04
C THR A 957 11.99 -4.16 26.40
N ILE A 958 12.92 -5.02 26.83
CA ILE A 958 13.78 -4.78 28.00
C ILE A 958 14.55 -3.46 27.80
N LEU A 959 15.33 -3.34 26.72
CA LEU A 959 16.15 -2.15 26.46
C LEU A 959 15.33 -0.86 26.36
N TRP A 960 14.14 -0.89 25.77
CA TRP A 960 13.22 0.26 25.73
C TRP A 960 12.70 0.64 27.12
N SER A 961 12.29 -0.33 27.94
CA SER A 961 11.74 -0.04 29.28
C SER A 961 12.74 0.68 30.20
N LEU A 962 14.05 0.54 29.96
CA LEU A 962 15.09 1.30 30.66
C LEU A 962 15.04 2.81 30.39
N SER A 963 14.26 3.28 29.40
CA SER A 963 14.05 4.72 29.17
C SER A 963 13.36 5.41 30.35
N TYR A 964 12.54 4.67 31.11
CA TYR A 964 11.85 5.13 32.31
C TYR A 964 12.80 5.05 33.53
N PRO A 965 13.07 6.16 34.25
CA PRO A 965 14.03 6.17 35.36
C PRO A 965 13.56 5.36 36.56
N GLU A 966 12.25 5.10 36.71
CA GLU A 966 11.70 4.25 37.76
C GLU A 966 12.07 2.77 37.54
N ILE A 967 11.99 2.27 36.31
CA ILE A 967 12.43 0.91 35.93
C ILE A 967 13.91 0.71 36.28
N ARG A 968 14.75 1.72 36.04
CA ARG A 968 16.18 1.70 36.39
C ARG A 968 16.45 1.75 37.90
N LYS A 969 15.48 2.18 38.71
CA LYS A 969 15.56 2.20 40.19
C LYS A 969 15.01 0.91 40.80
N GLU A 970 13.99 0.32 40.18
CA GLU A 970 13.40 -0.96 40.57
C GLU A 970 14.30 -2.15 40.22
N HIS A 971 15.05 -2.07 39.11
CA HIS A 971 15.93 -3.13 38.63
C HIS A 971 17.41 -2.67 38.53
N PRO A 972 18.28 -3.10 39.46
CA PRO A 972 19.71 -2.81 39.42
C PRO A 972 20.38 -3.23 38.11
N VAL A 973 21.37 -2.44 37.67
CA VAL A 973 22.08 -2.65 36.39
C VAL A 973 22.72 -4.05 36.27
N GLY A 974 23.15 -4.66 37.39
CA GLY A 974 23.72 -5.99 37.40
C GLY A 974 22.72 -7.09 37.04
N ASP A 975 21.47 -6.97 37.53
CA ASP A 975 20.41 -7.93 37.24
C ASP A 975 19.97 -7.80 35.78
N VAL A 976 19.79 -6.56 35.30
CA VAL A 976 19.46 -6.26 33.89
C VAL A 976 20.54 -6.75 32.92
N ILE A 977 21.82 -6.63 33.27
CA ILE A 977 22.93 -7.24 32.49
C ILE A 977 22.81 -8.76 32.46
N GLY A 978 22.37 -9.40 33.55
CA GLY A 978 22.05 -10.83 33.61
C GLY A 978 20.94 -11.21 32.62
N GLU A 979 19.80 -10.51 32.63
CA GLU A 979 18.68 -10.80 31.73
C GLU A 979 19.04 -10.58 30.25
N ILE A 980 19.73 -9.47 29.95
CA ILE A 980 20.26 -9.18 28.61
C ILE A 980 21.23 -10.28 28.16
N ARG A 981 22.10 -10.76 29.07
CA ARG A 981 23.03 -11.86 28.75
C ARG A 981 22.29 -13.15 28.41
N LEU A 982 21.26 -13.54 29.16
CA LEU A 982 20.45 -14.73 28.83
C LEU A 982 19.80 -14.61 27.44
N ALA A 983 19.28 -13.44 27.08
CA ALA A 983 18.75 -13.18 25.74
C ALA A 983 19.83 -13.31 24.64
N MET A 984 21.02 -12.75 24.88
CA MET A 984 22.15 -12.84 23.95
C MET A 984 22.67 -14.28 23.79
N GLU A 985 22.66 -15.10 24.85
CA GLU A 985 23.02 -16.52 24.80
C GLU A 985 22.01 -17.34 23.96
N ILE A 986 20.70 -17.13 24.13
CA ILE A 986 19.67 -17.76 23.28
C ILE A 986 19.84 -17.38 21.81
N LEU A 987 20.13 -16.11 21.54
CA LEU A 987 20.34 -15.61 20.18
C LEU A 987 21.64 -16.12 19.56
N ALA A 988 22.70 -16.33 20.34
CA ALA A 988 23.92 -16.96 19.87
C ALA A 988 23.67 -18.42 19.46
N ILE A 989 22.94 -19.20 20.26
CA ILE A 989 22.52 -20.56 19.88
C ILE A 989 21.57 -20.51 18.66
N SER A 990 20.72 -19.48 18.55
CA SER A 990 19.84 -19.29 17.40
C SER A 990 20.60 -18.96 16.10
N SER A 991 21.80 -18.35 16.17
CA SER A 991 22.60 -18.03 14.99
C SER A 991 23.20 -19.27 14.32
N GLU A 992 23.30 -20.40 15.04
CA GLU A 992 23.65 -21.71 14.45
C GLU A 992 22.66 -22.14 13.36
N ARG A 993 21.38 -21.73 13.50
CA ARG A 993 20.28 -22.10 12.59
C ARG A 993 19.80 -20.95 11.69
N TRP A 994 19.99 -19.68 12.08
CA TRP A 994 19.47 -18.52 11.35
C TRP A 994 20.56 -17.51 10.94
N PRO A 995 20.89 -17.40 9.64
CA PRO A 995 21.83 -16.39 9.11
C PRO A 995 21.36 -14.96 9.38
N GLY A 996 22.30 -14.03 9.57
CA GLY A 996 22.02 -12.63 9.93
C GLY A 996 21.88 -12.38 11.44
N VAL A 997 21.86 -13.42 12.27
CA VAL A 997 21.73 -13.29 13.74
C VAL A 997 23.07 -13.03 14.42
N GLU A 998 24.16 -13.64 13.95
CA GLU A 998 25.53 -13.42 14.45
C GLU A 998 25.96 -11.95 14.21
N SER A 999 25.79 -11.44 12.99
CA SER A 999 26.02 -10.04 12.61
C SER A 999 25.10 -9.06 13.33
N ALA A 1000 23.83 -9.43 13.59
CA ALA A 1000 22.95 -8.65 14.44
C ALA A 1000 23.44 -8.59 15.89
N LEU A 1001 23.99 -9.67 16.45
CA LEU A 1001 24.50 -9.67 17.83
C LEU A 1001 25.64 -8.67 18.04
N GLU A 1002 26.52 -8.49 17.06
CA GLU A 1002 27.56 -7.44 17.11
C GLU A 1002 26.95 -6.03 17.17
N LEU A 1003 25.90 -5.75 16.40
CA LEU A 1003 25.14 -4.49 16.50
C LEU A 1003 24.47 -4.33 17.88
N TYR A 1004 23.88 -5.40 18.42
CA TYR A 1004 23.22 -5.35 19.73
C TYR A 1004 24.21 -5.08 20.86
N LYS A 1005 25.47 -5.54 20.82
CA LYS A 1005 26.49 -5.16 21.83
C LYS A 1005 26.65 -3.64 21.94
N SER A 1006 26.70 -2.93 20.80
CA SER A 1006 26.78 -1.47 20.78
C SER A 1006 25.50 -0.81 21.28
N LEU A 1007 24.32 -1.29 20.86
CA LEU A 1007 23.02 -0.76 21.33
C LEU A 1007 22.83 -0.96 22.85
N ILE A 1008 23.12 -2.15 23.36
CA ILE A 1008 23.10 -2.48 24.80
C ILE A 1008 24.01 -1.53 25.58
N SER A 1009 25.25 -1.31 25.11
CA SER A 1009 26.17 -0.36 25.75
C SER A 1009 25.68 1.09 25.69
N GLY A 1010 24.97 1.48 24.63
CA GLY A 1010 24.29 2.77 24.54
C GLY A 1010 23.14 2.91 25.53
N CYS A 1011 22.23 1.95 25.60
CA CYS A 1011 21.08 1.97 26.52
C CYS A 1011 21.50 1.92 28.00
N LEU A 1012 22.47 1.07 28.37
CA LEU A 1012 22.90 0.92 29.77
C LEU A 1012 23.56 2.18 30.35
N LYS A 1013 24.04 3.13 29.54
CA LYS A 1013 24.53 4.43 30.02
C LYS A 1013 23.46 5.26 30.74
N ALA A 1014 22.17 5.01 30.52
CA ALA A 1014 21.08 5.64 31.28
C ALA A 1014 21.14 5.36 32.80
N TYR A 1015 21.87 4.33 33.25
CA TYR A 1015 22.11 4.12 34.69
C TYR A 1015 23.05 5.15 35.33
N ALA A 1016 23.71 6.01 34.55
CA ALA A 1016 24.51 7.11 35.06
C ALA A 1016 23.68 8.39 35.34
N THR A 1017 22.39 8.40 35.02
CA THR A 1017 21.50 9.58 35.09
C THR A 1017 20.12 9.25 35.66
N ASP A 1018 19.49 10.23 36.29
CA ASP A 1018 18.08 10.20 36.71
C ASP A 1018 17.11 10.62 35.59
N GLU A 1019 17.62 10.89 34.38
CA GLU A 1019 16.85 11.45 33.26
C GLU A 1019 15.84 10.46 32.68
N SER A 1020 14.71 10.97 32.19
CA SER A 1020 13.79 10.19 31.36
C SER A 1020 14.20 10.26 29.91
N TYR A 1021 14.30 9.10 29.26
CA TYR A 1021 14.55 8.96 27.82
C TYR A 1021 13.28 8.48 27.08
N VAL A 1022 12.11 8.61 27.72
CA VAL A 1022 10.82 8.30 27.13
C VAL A 1022 10.53 9.32 26.03
N VAL A 1023 10.32 8.84 24.81
CA VAL A 1023 9.94 9.68 23.67
C VAL A 1023 8.47 10.09 23.82
N HIS A 1024 8.20 11.39 23.77
CA HIS A 1024 6.88 11.98 23.94
C HIS A 1024 6.45 12.75 22.69
N SER A 1025 5.17 12.65 22.30
CA SER A 1025 4.61 13.44 21.20
C SER A 1025 4.36 14.88 21.68
N PRO A 1026 4.56 15.92 20.83
CA PRO A 1026 4.31 17.30 21.25
C PRO A 1026 2.83 17.55 21.66
N PRO A 1027 2.56 18.29 22.76
CA PRO A 1027 1.21 18.59 23.22
C PRO A 1027 0.29 19.13 22.11
N SER A 1028 -0.85 18.46 21.91
CA SER A 1028 -1.52 18.47 20.61
C SER A 1028 -2.29 19.76 20.29
N ASN A 1029 -1.89 20.40 19.18
CA ASN A 1029 -2.80 21.16 18.32
C ASN A 1029 -2.62 20.82 16.82
N ARG A 1030 -1.84 19.77 16.50
CA ARG A 1030 -1.77 19.16 15.16
C ARG A 1030 -2.88 18.10 15.04
N PRO A 1031 -3.62 18.00 13.92
CA PRO A 1031 -4.47 16.85 13.64
C PRO A 1031 -3.65 15.57 13.64
N SER A 1032 -4.22 14.44 14.11
CA SER A 1032 -3.57 13.14 13.92
C SER A 1032 -3.40 12.84 12.42
N PRO A 1033 -2.28 12.22 12.01
CA PRO A 1033 -2.10 11.82 10.61
C PRO A 1033 -3.21 10.86 10.19
N ALA A 1034 -3.85 11.14 9.05
CA ALA A 1034 -4.84 10.25 8.47
C ALA A 1034 -4.18 8.89 8.11
N PRO A 1035 -4.92 7.77 8.19
CA PRO A 1035 -4.38 6.47 7.77
C PRO A 1035 -4.14 6.48 6.26
N SER A 1036 -2.88 6.47 5.85
CA SER A 1036 -2.48 6.33 4.45
C SER A 1036 -2.99 5.00 3.87
N SER A 1037 -3.50 5.04 2.64
CA SER A 1037 -4.14 3.91 1.96
C SER A 1037 -3.16 2.90 1.34
N ASP A 1038 -1.85 3.12 1.48
CA ASP A 1038 -0.76 2.36 0.86
C ASP A 1038 -0.46 1.00 1.52
N PHE A 1039 -1.49 0.15 1.66
CA PHE A 1039 -1.36 -1.21 2.19
C PHE A 1039 -1.99 -2.27 1.26
N ALA A 1040 -1.83 -2.12 -0.06
CA ALA A 1040 -2.25 -3.11 -1.06
C ALA A 1040 -1.21 -3.34 -2.17
N THR A 1041 -0.81 -4.62 -2.32
CA THR A 1041 -0.12 -5.24 -3.48
C THR A 1041 1.40 -4.94 -3.67
N PRO A 1042 2.26 -5.97 -3.90
CA PRO A 1042 3.65 -5.80 -4.33
C PRO A 1042 3.78 -5.53 -5.84
N PRO A 1043 4.88 -4.89 -6.31
CA PRO A 1043 5.14 -4.67 -7.73
C PRO A 1043 5.63 -5.95 -8.46
N PRO A 1044 5.53 -6.02 -9.80
CA PRO A 1044 6.18 -7.05 -10.60
C PRO A 1044 7.67 -6.72 -10.86
N MET A 1045 8.58 -7.66 -10.57
CA MET A 1045 9.97 -7.57 -11.01
C MET A 1045 10.17 -8.17 -12.41
N ALA A 1046 11.02 -7.53 -13.22
CA ALA A 1046 11.37 -7.98 -14.56
C ALA A 1046 12.56 -8.95 -14.55
N HIS A 1047 12.56 -9.92 -15.47
CA HIS A 1047 13.72 -10.79 -15.70
C HIS A 1047 14.88 -10.03 -16.37
N SER A 1048 16.11 -10.29 -15.93
CA SER A 1048 17.33 -9.82 -16.59
C SER A 1048 17.62 -10.60 -17.88
N PRO A 1049 18.30 -10.00 -18.87
CA PRO A 1049 18.37 -10.51 -20.24
C PRO A 1049 19.43 -11.59 -20.44
N ASN A 1050 19.23 -12.47 -21.43
CA ASN A 1050 20.33 -13.22 -22.03
C ASN A 1050 20.12 -13.52 -23.53
N THR A 1051 21.05 -12.99 -24.33
CA THR A 1051 21.53 -13.48 -25.65
C THR A 1051 20.53 -14.07 -26.66
N ALA A 1052 20.22 -13.22 -27.63
CA ALA A 1052 19.79 -13.49 -29.01
C ALA A 1052 20.03 -14.90 -29.63
N ALA A 1053 19.02 -15.37 -30.36
CA ALA A 1053 19.13 -16.31 -31.48
C ALA A 1053 18.13 -15.92 -32.59
N THR A 1054 18.54 -15.99 -33.87
CA THR A 1054 17.78 -15.43 -35.00
C THR A 1054 17.37 -16.50 -36.01
N VAL A 1055 16.06 -16.72 -36.23
CA VAL A 1055 15.50 -17.57 -37.32
C VAL A 1055 14.15 -16.95 -37.80
N PRO A 1056 13.87 -16.88 -39.12
CA PRO A 1056 12.71 -16.15 -39.66
C PRO A 1056 11.45 -17.00 -39.97
N SER A 1057 10.33 -16.30 -40.20
CA SER A 1057 8.99 -16.85 -40.51
C SER A 1057 8.81 -17.36 -41.95
N PRO A 1058 7.79 -18.21 -42.18
CA PRO A 1058 6.73 -17.92 -43.18
C PRO A 1058 5.32 -18.33 -42.69
N VAL A 1059 4.14 -17.92 -43.20
CA VAL A 1059 3.55 -16.86 -44.07
C VAL A 1059 2.17 -17.40 -44.53
N SER A 1060 1.17 -16.53 -44.79
CA SER A 1060 -0.12 -16.80 -45.49
C SER A 1060 -1.25 -17.53 -44.68
N GLN A 1061 -2.56 -17.41 -44.98
CA GLN A 1061 -3.30 -16.56 -45.95
C GLN A 1061 -4.79 -16.30 -45.52
N SER A 1062 -5.55 -15.53 -46.32
CA SER A 1062 -6.86 -14.91 -46.00
C SER A 1062 -8.11 -15.57 -46.64
N LYS A 1063 -9.34 -15.30 -46.11
CA LYS A 1063 -10.53 -14.78 -46.86
C LYS A 1063 -11.91 -14.69 -46.10
N THR A 1064 -12.25 -13.47 -45.67
CA THR A 1064 -13.51 -12.68 -45.88
C THR A 1064 -14.93 -13.28 -46.20
N THR A 1065 -15.95 -12.76 -45.44
CA THR A 1065 -17.29 -12.17 -45.88
C THR A 1065 -18.52 -13.06 -46.28
N PRO A 1066 -19.80 -12.54 -46.32
CA PRO A 1066 -20.50 -11.57 -45.41
C PRO A 1066 -22.05 -11.75 -45.17
N ASN A 1067 -22.70 -10.73 -44.52
CA ASN A 1067 -24.16 -10.32 -44.53
C ASN A 1067 -25.19 -11.08 -43.60
N ARG A 1068 -26.32 -10.53 -43.05
CA ARG A 1068 -27.00 -9.17 -42.97
C ARG A 1068 -28.09 -9.09 -41.84
N LEU A 1069 -29.24 -8.38 -41.91
CA LEU A 1069 -29.54 -6.94 -41.59
C LEU A 1069 -30.94 -6.78 -40.85
N SER A 1070 -31.30 -5.56 -40.40
CA SER A 1070 -32.68 -4.99 -40.15
C SER A 1070 -33.62 -5.59 -39.07
N SER A 1071 -34.68 -4.93 -38.51
CA SER A 1071 -35.10 -3.50 -38.34
C SER A 1071 -36.37 -3.38 -37.42
N SER A 1072 -36.41 -2.53 -36.36
CA SER A 1072 -37.12 -1.21 -36.22
C SER A 1072 -38.55 -1.20 -35.57
N PRO A 1073 -39.08 -0.06 -35.03
CA PRO A 1073 -39.95 -0.01 -33.81
C PRO A 1073 -41.29 0.80 -33.93
N TYR A 1074 -42.00 1.13 -32.81
CA TYR A 1074 -42.60 2.47 -32.45
C TYR A 1074 -43.35 2.58 -31.07
N GLU A 1075 -43.08 3.68 -30.31
CA GLU A 1075 -43.84 4.55 -29.35
C GLU A 1075 -44.77 4.14 -28.12
N PRO A 1076 -45.06 5.09 -27.14
CA PRO A 1076 -45.62 4.84 -25.78
C PRO A 1076 -46.78 5.79 -25.26
N THR A 1077 -47.21 5.70 -23.97
CA THR A 1077 -47.97 6.73 -23.14
C THR A 1077 -48.25 6.23 -21.67
N ARG A 1078 -48.85 6.95 -20.67
CA ARG A 1078 -48.50 8.23 -19.94
C ARG A 1078 -49.52 8.66 -18.81
N SER A 1079 -49.13 8.81 -17.52
CA SER A 1079 -49.75 9.66 -16.42
C SER A 1079 -49.04 9.43 -15.05
N ARG A 1080 -48.80 10.34 -14.06
CA ARG A 1080 -49.50 11.43 -13.29
C ARG A 1080 -50.47 10.94 -12.18
N THR A 1081 -50.44 11.43 -10.91
CA THR A 1081 -50.74 12.81 -10.36
C THR A 1081 -49.98 13.22 -9.04
N SER A 1082 -50.35 14.33 -8.35
CA SER A 1082 -49.69 14.99 -7.17
C SER A 1082 -50.70 15.58 -6.12
N PHE A 1083 -50.35 16.05 -4.89
CA PHE A 1083 -49.97 17.44 -4.48
C PHE A 1083 -49.83 17.64 -2.92
N GLU A 1084 -48.99 18.60 -2.45
CA GLU A 1084 -49.06 19.48 -1.21
C GLU A 1084 -49.23 18.87 0.23
N ALA A 1085 -49.30 19.59 1.38
CA ALA A 1085 -48.50 20.68 2.06
C ALA A 1085 -48.95 20.79 3.58
N ALA A 1086 -48.54 21.64 4.56
CA ALA A 1086 -47.64 22.83 4.64
C ALA A 1086 -46.85 23.05 5.99
N ARG A 1087 -47.40 23.69 7.06
CA ARG A 1087 -46.70 24.15 8.32
C ARG A 1087 -47.61 24.36 9.57
N LEU A 1088 -47.06 24.33 10.81
CA LEU A 1088 -47.22 25.38 11.90
C LEU A 1088 -46.52 25.06 13.26
N HIS A 1089 -46.29 26.10 14.10
CA HIS A 1089 -45.71 26.15 15.49
C HIS A 1089 -46.27 27.41 16.21
N PRO A 1090 -46.45 27.50 17.58
CA PRO A 1090 -45.36 27.91 18.52
C PRO A 1090 -45.50 27.66 20.08
N GLY A 1091 -44.41 27.85 20.85
CA GLY A 1091 -44.38 28.38 22.25
C GLY A 1091 -44.69 27.44 23.45
N GLN A 1092 -44.23 27.64 24.72
CA GLN A 1092 -43.40 28.68 25.40
C GLN A 1092 -42.76 28.16 26.73
N ILE A 1093 -41.61 28.74 27.20
CA ILE A 1093 -41.21 29.00 28.64
C ILE A 1093 -40.98 27.76 29.58
N LYS A 1094 -40.04 27.65 30.57
CA LYS A 1094 -38.78 28.27 31.11
C LYS A 1094 -38.06 27.17 32.00
N PHE A 1095 -36.84 27.19 32.58
CA PHE A 1095 -35.88 28.16 33.22
C PHE A 1095 -36.27 28.64 34.66
N GLU A 1096 -35.42 28.68 35.72
CA GLU A 1096 -33.97 28.39 35.93
C GLU A 1096 -33.59 28.27 37.45
N SER A 1097 -32.34 27.87 37.80
CA SER A 1097 -31.48 28.35 38.94
C SER A 1097 -30.80 27.33 39.92
N THR A 1098 -29.54 26.98 39.63
CA THR A 1098 -28.31 27.02 40.52
C THR A 1098 -28.19 26.31 41.92
N THR A 1099 -27.44 25.19 41.98
CA THR A 1099 -26.17 24.88 42.76
C THR A 1099 -25.96 25.22 44.28
N PRO A 1100 -24.98 24.61 45.04
CA PRO A 1100 -24.25 23.32 44.94
C PRO A 1100 -24.20 22.51 46.30
N PRO A 1101 -23.06 21.97 46.83
CA PRO A 1101 -22.66 20.54 47.01
C PRO A 1101 -22.75 20.03 48.50
N PRO A 1102 -22.07 18.95 49.03
CA PRO A 1102 -21.18 17.90 48.46
C PRO A 1102 -21.36 16.41 48.97
N SER A 1103 -20.65 15.47 48.32
CA SER A 1103 -19.94 14.24 48.83
C SER A 1103 -20.55 13.11 49.72
N LEU A 1104 -20.12 11.86 49.42
CA LEU A 1104 -19.68 10.73 50.31
C LEU A 1104 -20.61 9.53 50.71
N ALA A 1105 -20.39 8.37 50.05
CA ALA A 1105 -20.05 6.99 50.52
C ALA A 1105 -20.72 6.19 51.69
N THR A 1106 -20.55 4.84 51.63
CA THR A 1106 -20.50 3.79 52.72
C THR A 1106 -21.80 3.38 53.47
N MET A 1107 -22.00 2.25 54.20
CA MET A 1107 -21.29 1.00 54.68
C MET A 1107 -22.37 -0.16 54.80
N THR A 1108 -22.21 -1.49 55.02
CA THR A 1108 -21.17 -2.58 55.07
C THR A 1108 -21.88 -3.95 54.70
N THR A 1109 -21.76 -5.21 55.21
CA THR A 1109 -21.09 -5.94 56.34
C THR A 1109 -21.09 -7.50 56.06
N ILE A 1110 -20.62 -8.36 56.99
CA ILE A 1110 -20.49 -9.87 56.90
C ILE A 1110 -20.76 -10.52 58.30
N PRO A 1111 -21.10 -11.84 58.49
CA PRO A 1111 -20.07 -12.93 58.58
C PRO A 1111 -20.47 -14.47 58.43
N TYR A 1112 -19.47 -15.33 58.16
CA TYR A 1112 -19.12 -16.70 58.70
C TYR A 1112 -19.95 -18.04 58.58
N GLU A 1113 -19.21 -19.12 58.20
CA GLU A 1113 -19.21 -20.58 58.59
C GLU A 1113 -20.46 -21.51 58.40
N LEU A 1114 -20.42 -22.86 58.37
CA LEU A 1114 -19.46 -23.93 58.81
C LEU A 1114 -19.63 -25.27 57.98
N ALA A 1115 -18.96 -26.39 58.31
CA ALA A 1115 -18.96 -27.72 57.62
C ALA A 1115 -19.22 -28.91 58.62
N PRO A 1116 -19.01 -30.26 58.38
CA PRO A 1116 -18.53 -31.05 57.22
C PRO A 1116 -19.35 -32.37 56.82
N PRO A 1117 -18.91 -33.68 56.90
CA PRO A 1117 -19.12 -34.74 55.85
C PRO A 1117 -19.78 -36.07 56.41
N PRO A 1118 -19.54 -37.39 56.00
CA PRO A 1118 -18.85 -38.07 54.86
C PRO A 1118 -19.46 -39.43 54.30
N GLN A 1119 -18.69 -40.16 53.44
CA GLN A 1119 -18.54 -41.66 53.28
C GLN A 1119 -19.44 -42.62 52.40
N VAL A 1120 -18.77 -43.31 51.42
CA VAL A 1120 -18.61 -44.80 51.21
C VAL A 1120 -19.61 -45.74 50.44
N ALA A 1121 -19.03 -46.58 49.53
CA ALA A 1121 -19.35 -47.99 49.12
C ALA A 1121 -20.32 -48.46 47.97
N TYR A 1122 -19.71 -49.15 46.98
CA TYR A 1122 -19.97 -50.52 46.43
C TYR A 1122 -21.24 -51.02 45.65
N THR A 1123 -20.93 -51.66 44.49
CA THR A 1123 -21.45 -52.93 43.89
C THR A 1123 -22.80 -53.09 43.13
N ASN A 1124 -22.66 -53.63 41.89
CA ASN A 1124 -23.38 -54.76 41.23
C ASN A 1124 -24.91 -54.78 40.98
N GLY A 1125 -25.32 -55.25 39.78
CA GLY A 1125 -26.62 -55.91 39.57
C GLY A 1125 -27.14 -55.97 38.12
N ASN A 1126 -27.30 -57.18 37.55
CA ASN A 1126 -28.04 -57.44 36.28
C ASN A 1126 -29.54 -57.74 36.56
N GLY A 1127 -30.45 -57.56 35.59
CA GLY A 1127 -31.75 -58.27 35.65
C GLY A 1127 -32.91 -57.86 34.71
N SER A 1128 -33.01 -58.49 33.53
CA SER A 1128 -34.24 -59.03 32.89
C SER A 1128 -35.60 -58.28 32.90
N SER A 1129 -36.02 -57.79 31.72
CA SER A 1129 -37.27 -58.07 30.96
C SER A 1129 -38.61 -58.46 31.65
N ILE A 1130 -39.74 -57.94 31.13
CA ILE A 1130 -41.01 -58.67 30.84
C ILE A 1130 -41.95 -57.83 29.93
N ASP A 1131 -42.83 -58.51 29.19
CA ASP A 1131 -43.83 -58.05 28.18
C ASP A 1131 -44.99 -59.10 28.17
N PRO A 1132 -46.15 -59.02 27.47
CA PRO A 1132 -46.88 -57.92 26.77
C PRO A 1132 -48.39 -57.84 27.12
N ASN A 1133 -49.20 -57.00 26.44
CA ASN A 1133 -50.57 -57.38 26.01
C ASN A 1133 -51.21 -56.51 24.89
N SER A 1134 -52.29 -57.00 24.26
CA SER A 1134 -52.96 -56.48 23.04
C SER A 1134 -54.25 -55.65 23.34
N SER A 1135 -55.04 -55.07 22.40
CA SER A 1135 -55.29 -55.37 20.97
C SER A 1135 -56.05 -54.27 20.17
N SER A 1136 -55.71 -54.10 18.86
CA SER A 1136 -56.55 -54.04 17.62
C SER A 1136 -57.86 -53.18 17.51
N PRO A 1137 -58.34 -52.80 16.29
CA PRO A 1137 -58.06 -53.34 14.92
C PRO A 1137 -57.66 -52.28 13.86
N ALA A 1138 -57.71 -52.61 12.55
CA ALA A 1138 -57.23 -51.76 11.44
C ALA A 1138 -57.93 -51.97 10.07
N GLN A 1139 -57.84 -50.97 9.17
CA GLN A 1139 -58.07 -51.01 7.71
C GLN A 1139 -56.97 -50.14 7.03
N ALA A 1140 -56.02 -50.69 6.25
CA ALA A 1140 -56.08 -51.12 4.83
C ALA A 1140 -56.10 -49.91 3.85
N PHE A 1141 -55.21 -49.76 2.85
CA PHE A 1141 -54.62 -50.75 1.93
C PHE A 1141 -53.14 -50.48 1.51
N SER A 1142 -52.44 -51.55 1.06
CA SER A 1142 -51.26 -51.67 0.13
C SER A 1142 -50.39 -50.45 -0.26
N SER A 1143 -49.05 -50.54 -0.44
CA SER A 1143 -48.23 -51.67 -0.95
C SER A 1143 -46.74 -51.62 -0.45
N PRO A 1144 -45.73 -52.36 -0.99
CA PRO A 1144 -44.70 -53.02 -0.18
C PRO A 1144 -43.47 -52.20 0.25
N VAL A 1145 -42.75 -52.75 1.23
CA VAL A 1145 -41.49 -52.24 1.81
C VAL A 1145 -40.27 -52.95 1.22
N ALA A 1146 -39.17 -52.22 1.05
CA ALA A 1146 -37.80 -52.73 0.97
C ALA A 1146 -36.92 -52.01 2.00
N HIS A 1147 -35.86 -52.66 2.50
CA HIS A 1147 -35.03 -52.13 3.58
C HIS A 1147 -34.22 -50.88 3.16
N SER A 1148 -34.11 -49.90 4.07
CA SER A 1148 -33.12 -48.82 4.00
C SER A 1148 -32.26 -48.81 5.26
N LEU A 1149 -30.98 -48.49 5.08
CA LEU A 1149 -30.03 -48.25 6.16
C LEU A 1149 -30.31 -46.89 6.83
N ALA A 1150 -29.78 -46.70 8.04
CA ALA A 1150 -29.97 -45.49 8.83
C ALA A 1150 -29.29 -44.26 8.18
N ARG A 1151 -29.98 -43.12 8.22
CA ARG A 1151 -29.44 -41.80 7.85
C ARG A 1151 -28.97 -41.04 9.08
N CYS A 1152 -28.00 -40.15 8.89
CA CYS A 1152 -27.68 -39.09 9.85
C CYS A 1152 -28.67 -37.92 9.70
N ASP A 1153 -29.95 -38.15 9.99
CA ASP A 1153 -30.98 -37.10 9.99
C ASP A 1153 -30.86 -36.23 11.26
N VAL A 1154 -30.27 -35.05 11.13
CA VAL A 1154 -30.32 -34.00 12.17
C VAL A 1154 -31.60 -33.18 11.97
N SER A 1155 -32.67 -33.58 12.65
CA SER A 1155 -33.93 -32.83 12.66
C SER A 1155 -33.81 -31.53 13.48
N PRO A 1156 -34.28 -30.37 12.98
CA PRO A 1156 -34.17 -29.10 13.69
C PRO A 1156 -35.20 -28.97 14.82
N THR A 1157 -34.76 -28.56 16.01
CA THR A 1157 -35.65 -28.17 17.12
C THR A 1157 -36.13 -26.71 16.94
N PRO A 1158 -37.45 -26.45 16.84
CA PRO A 1158 -37.96 -25.12 16.53
C PRO A 1158 -38.17 -24.24 17.77
N ALA A 1159 -37.10 -23.60 18.28
CA ALA A 1159 -37.19 -22.40 19.12
C ALA A 1159 -35.82 -21.74 19.37
N ASN A 1160 -35.40 -20.86 18.47
CA ASN A 1160 -34.54 -19.72 18.80
C ASN A 1160 -34.77 -18.63 17.75
N ASN A 1161 -35.00 -17.39 18.19
CA ASN A 1161 -35.28 -16.28 17.28
C ASN A 1161 -34.00 -15.84 16.58
N PHE A 1162 -33.80 -16.31 15.35
CA PHE A 1162 -32.86 -15.71 14.42
C PHE A 1162 -33.38 -14.30 14.06
N ASP A 1163 -32.84 -13.28 14.73
CA ASP A 1163 -33.06 -11.88 14.38
C ASP A 1163 -31.93 -11.43 13.44
N PRO A 1164 -32.20 -11.25 12.12
CA PRO A 1164 -31.20 -10.81 11.16
C PRO A 1164 -30.70 -9.37 11.37
N SER A 1165 -31.18 -8.66 12.39
CA SER A 1165 -30.67 -7.34 12.80
C SER A 1165 -29.73 -7.36 14.03
N SER A 1166 -29.59 -8.51 14.70
CA SER A 1166 -28.83 -8.65 15.95
C SER A 1166 -27.31 -8.70 15.75
N PHE A 1167 -26.58 -7.83 16.47
CA PHE A 1167 -25.11 -7.82 16.56
C PHE A 1167 -24.51 -8.98 17.40
N HIS A 1168 -25.35 -9.85 17.99
CA HIS A 1168 -24.94 -10.82 19.02
C HIS A 1168 -25.38 -12.26 18.73
N ASN A 1169 -25.32 -12.67 17.47
CA ASN A 1169 -25.48 -14.09 17.11
C ASN A 1169 -24.35 -14.92 17.76
N THR A 1170 -24.73 -15.95 18.51
CA THR A 1170 -23.78 -16.80 19.25
C THR A 1170 -23.17 -17.87 18.37
N PHE A 1171 -21.86 -18.07 18.51
CA PHE A 1171 -21.15 -19.14 17.82
C PHE A 1171 -21.59 -20.53 18.30
N PRO A 1172 -21.92 -21.47 17.39
CA PRO A 1172 -22.31 -22.82 17.76
C PRO A 1172 -21.07 -23.64 18.15
N SER A 1173 -20.65 -23.59 19.41
CA SER A 1173 -19.67 -24.53 19.95
C SER A 1173 -20.20 -25.25 21.18
N VAL A 1174 -20.49 -26.54 21.03
CA VAL A 1174 -20.61 -27.50 22.13
C VAL A 1174 -19.90 -28.75 21.66
N VAL A 1175 -18.71 -29.01 22.21
CA VAL A 1175 -17.97 -30.26 21.94
C VAL A 1175 -18.60 -31.37 22.80
N PRO A 1176 -19.19 -32.41 22.21
CA PRO A 1176 -19.78 -33.51 23.00
C PRO A 1176 -18.70 -34.16 23.89
N GLY A 1177 -18.96 -34.22 25.20
CA GLY A 1177 -18.10 -34.88 26.19
C GLY A 1177 -17.22 -33.98 27.06
N LEU A 1178 -17.09 -32.67 26.79
CA LEU A 1178 -16.18 -31.79 27.56
C LEU A 1178 -16.90 -30.72 28.39
N HIS A 1179 -17.53 -31.13 29.49
CA HIS A 1179 -18.32 -30.26 30.39
C HIS A 1179 -17.56 -29.14 31.12
N HIS A 1180 -16.23 -29.09 31.02
CA HIS A 1180 -15.37 -28.07 31.64
C HIS A 1180 -14.66 -27.16 30.63
N TRP A 1181 -14.92 -27.32 29.33
CA TRP A 1181 -14.38 -26.45 28.27
C TRP A 1181 -15.41 -25.36 27.96
N ASP A 1182 -15.21 -24.14 28.51
CA ASP A 1182 -16.18 -23.05 28.31
C ASP A 1182 -16.29 -22.66 26.82
N PRO A 1183 -17.48 -22.80 26.21
CA PRO A 1183 -17.72 -22.36 24.84
C PRO A 1183 -18.06 -20.86 24.77
N ASN A 1184 -18.41 -20.21 25.89
CA ASN A 1184 -18.83 -18.82 25.95
C ASN A 1184 -17.64 -17.85 25.96
N TYR A 1185 -16.62 -18.13 25.14
CA TYR A 1185 -15.54 -17.21 24.85
C TYR A 1185 -16.04 -16.09 23.91
N THR A 1186 -17.01 -15.32 24.39
CA THR A 1186 -17.58 -14.18 23.68
C THR A 1186 -16.58 -13.04 23.70
N THR A 1187 -15.94 -12.81 22.56
CA THR A 1187 -15.12 -11.61 22.34
C THR A 1187 -16.01 -10.38 22.44
N ALA A 1188 -15.77 -9.55 23.46
CA ALA A 1188 -16.55 -8.33 23.71
C ALA A 1188 -16.71 -7.49 22.43
N SER A 1189 -17.96 -7.27 22.02
CA SER A 1189 -18.28 -6.55 20.79
C SER A 1189 -17.72 -5.13 20.84
N THR A 1190 -17.02 -4.75 19.79
CA THR A 1190 -16.35 -3.44 19.66
C THR A 1190 -16.76 -2.83 18.34
N THR A 1191 -17.87 -2.11 18.38
CA THR A 1191 -18.74 -1.76 17.25
C THR A 1191 -18.07 -0.90 16.17
N ALA A 1192 -18.30 -1.31 14.93
CA ALA A 1192 -18.31 -0.49 13.72
C ALA A 1192 -19.35 -1.13 12.77
N SER A 1193 -20.05 -0.32 11.97
CA SER A 1193 -21.33 -0.70 11.36
C SER A 1193 -21.24 -1.72 10.22
N TYR A 1194 -22.34 -2.47 10.01
CA TYR A 1194 -22.51 -3.46 8.95
C TYR A 1194 -22.36 -2.88 7.53
N LEU A 1195 -21.77 -3.66 6.63
CA LEU A 1195 -22.06 -3.66 5.19
C LEU A 1195 -22.17 -5.12 4.72
N THR A 1196 -23.27 -5.47 4.07
CA THR A 1196 -23.57 -6.84 3.60
C THR A 1196 -22.97 -7.11 2.22
N TYR A 1197 -22.36 -8.28 2.04
CA TYR A 1197 -21.87 -8.79 0.75
C TYR A 1197 -22.84 -9.82 0.17
N PRO A 1198 -23.66 -9.47 -0.85
CA PRO A 1198 -24.34 -10.45 -1.70
C PRO A 1198 -23.47 -10.83 -2.91
N SER A 1199 -23.43 -12.12 -3.24
CA SER A 1199 -22.90 -12.68 -4.50
C SER A 1199 -21.46 -12.30 -4.90
N ALA A 1200 -20.49 -12.94 -4.24
CA ALA A 1200 -19.20 -13.20 -4.88
C ALA A 1200 -19.35 -14.40 -5.84
N THR A 1201 -19.11 -14.21 -7.14
CA THR A 1201 -18.94 -15.33 -8.09
C THR A 1201 -17.46 -15.66 -8.19
N VAL A 1202 -17.06 -16.86 -7.76
CA VAL A 1202 -15.66 -17.32 -7.80
C VAL A 1202 -15.27 -17.64 -9.24
N ASP A 1203 -14.26 -16.93 -9.74
CA ASP A 1203 -13.63 -17.18 -11.03
C ASP A 1203 -12.49 -18.20 -10.87
N PRO A 1204 -12.30 -19.21 -11.74
CA PRO A 1204 -11.36 -20.32 -11.49
C PRO A 1204 -9.86 -19.94 -11.51
N MET A 1205 -9.34 -19.44 -10.38
CA MET A 1205 -7.94 -19.48 -9.94
C MET A 1205 -6.86 -19.17 -10.99
N SER A 1206 -6.98 -18.04 -11.67
CA SER A 1206 -5.90 -17.51 -12.56
C SER A 1206 -4.63 -17.08 -11.81
N TRP A 1207 -4.71 -16.91 -10.48
CA TRP A 1207 -3.66 -16.31 -9.65
C TRP A 1207 -2.37 -17.11 -9.50
N VAL A 1208 -2.33 -18.41 -9.82
CA VAL A 1208 -1.07 -19.19 -9.75
C VAL A 1208 -0.04 -18.69 -10.77
N GLY A 1209 -0.48 -18.14 -11.90
CA GLY A 1209 0.41 -17.42 -12.83
C GLY A 1209 1.00 -16.16 -12.18
N THR A 1210 0.15 -15.21 -11.80
CA THR A 1210 0.58 -13.90 -11.26
C THR A 1210 1.41 -14.00 -9.99
N ILE A 1211 1.08 -14.95 -9.10
CA ILE A 1211 1.80 -15.22 -7.84
C ILE A 1211 3.03 -16.10 -8.08
N GLY A 1212 3.01 -16.95 -9.10
CA GLY A 1212 4.15 -17.73 -9.57
C GLY A 1212 5.21 -16.87 -10.27
N GLU A 1213 4.81 -15.78 -10.95
CA GLU A 1213 5.73 -14.85 -11.61
C GLU A 1213 6.40 -13.89 -10.63
N GLN A 1214 5.65 -13.19 -9.78
CA GLN A 1214 6.21 -12.28 -8.75
C GLN A 1214 7.22 -12.97 -7.80
N TYR A 1215 7.08 -14.28 -7.62
CA TYR A 1215 7.91 -15.08 -6.74
C TYR A 1215 8.58 -16.26 -7.47
N SER A 1216 8.68 -16.17 -8.80
CA SER A 1216 9.38 -17.13 -9.67
C SER A 1216 10.83 -17.32 -9.24
N GLN A 1217 11.46 -16.21 -8.84
CA GLN A 1217 12.76 -16.11 -8.18
C GLN A 1217 12.89 -16.85 -6.83
N PHE A 1218 11.86 -17.56 -6.35
CA PHE A 1218 11.94 -18.47 -5.19
C PHE A 1218 11.62 -19.93 -5.57
N PHE A 1219 11.04 -20.18 -6.75
CA PHE A 1219 11.01 -21.49 -7.37
C PHE A 1219 12.35 -21.78 -8.05
N ASN A 1220 12.92 -22.97 -7.79
CA ASN A 1220 14.00 -23.55 -8.58
C ASN A 1220 15.26 -22.68 -8.83
N GLN A 1221 15.53 -21.67 -8.00
CA GLN A 1221 16.79 -20.91 -7.99
C GLN A 1221 18.00 -21.87 -7.96
N PRO A 1222 18.84 -21.91 -9.02
CA PRO A 1222 20.12 -22.57 -8.93
C PRO A 1222 21.06 -21.68 -8.11
N TYR A 1223 21.61 -22.21 -7.02
CA TYR A 1223 22.58 -21.45 -6.22
C TYR A 1223 23.77 -21.04 -7.10
N GLN A 1224 24.11 -19.74 -7.11
CA GLN A 1224 25.16 -19.21 -8.00
C GLN A 1224 26.47 -19.98 -7.77
N SER A 1225 26.96 -20.61 -8.84
CA SER A 1225 27.90 -21.74 -8.75
C SER A 1225 29.38 -21.34 -8.62
N ASN A 1226 29.66 -20.06 -8.43
CA ASN A 1226 31.02 -19.50 -8.46
C ASN A 1226 31.51 -19.09 -7.06
N ILE A 1227 32.82 -19.28 -6.83
CA ILE A 1227 33.64 -18.92 -5.66
C ILE A 1227 33.72 -19.95 -4.53
N PHE A 1228 32.66 -20.68 -4.13
CA PHE A 1228 32.77 -21.72 -3.08
C PHE A 1228 32.33 -23.13 -3.54
N ARG A 1229 33.30 -23.89 -4.08
CA ARG A 1229 33.30 -25.37 -3.95
C ARG A 1229 33.91 -25.79 -2.60
N ASP A 1230 33.92 -27.10 -2.38
CA ASP A 1230 34.71 -27.84 -1.38
C ASP A 1230 34.09 -28.14 0.00
N ARG A 1231 32.77 -27.94 0.18
CA ARG A 1231 31.96 -28.95 0.89
C ARG A 1231 30.51 -28.97 0.43
N ARG A 1232 30.17 -30.02 -0.32
CA ARG A 1232 28.80 -30.54 -0.52
C ARG A 1232 28.71 -31.83 0.29
N LEU A 1233 27.52 -32.22 0.71
CA LEU A 1233 27.26 -33.58 1.20
C LEU A 1233 27.72 -34.58 0.14
N SER A 1234 28.81 -35.31 0.42
CA SER A 1234 29.32 -36.37 -0.47
C SER A 1234 28.43 -37.61 -0.40
N TYR A 1235 28.54 -38.49 -1.40
CA TYR A 1235 27.79 -39.76 -1.38
C TYR A 1235 28.18 -40.63 -0.18
N GLU A 1236 29.43 -40.52 0.29
CA GLU A 1236 29.96 -41.23 1.45
C GLU A 1236 29.39 -40.64 2.75
N GLU A 1237 29.47 -39.32 2.97
CA GLU A 1237 28.81 -38.64 4.12
C GLU A 1237 27.28 -38.85 4.12
N HIS A 1238 26.64 -38.99 2.95
CA HIS A 1238 25.20 -39.25 2.83
C HIS A 1238 24.84 -40.67 3.26
N ALA A 1239 25.63 -41.67 2.83
CA ALA A 1239 25.48 -43.04 3.27
C ALA A 1239 25.75 -43.17 4.77
N GLU A 1240 26.82 -42.55 5.29
CA GLU A 1240 27.18 -42.52 6.71
C GLU A 1240 26.06 -41.92 7.58
N LEU A 1241 25.46 -40.81 7.17
CA LEU A 1241 24.35 -40.19 7.90
C LEU A 1241 23.03 -40.96 7.78
N MET A 1242 22.77 -41.64 6.66
CA MET A 1242 21.62 -42.55 6.53
C MET A 1242 21.76 -43.81 7.38
N ASP A 1243 22.97 -44.36 7.48
CA ASP A 1243 23.29 -45.51 8.34
C ASP A 1243 23.21 -45.13 9.82
N THR A 1244 23.81 -43.98 10.19
CA THR A 1244 23.69 -43.38 11.53
C THR A 1244 22.23 -43.15 11.90
N LEU A 1245 21.41 -42.58 11.00
CA LEU A 1245 19.97 -42.40 11.22
C LEU A 1245 19.22 -43.74 11.34
N GLY A 1246 19.67 -44.80 10.68
CA GLY A 1246 19.15 -46.15 10.88
C GLY A 1246 19.31 -46.67 12.31
N HIS A 1247 20.42 -46.28 12.97
CA HIS A 1247 20.81 -46.73 14.31
C HIS A 1247 20.37 -45.79 15.45
N ASP A 1248 20.65 -44.49 15.37
CA ASP A 1248 20.47 -43.49 16.46
C ASP A 1248 19.08 -42.83 16.49
N LEU A 1249 18.08 -43.42 15.82
CA LEU A 1249 16.70 -42.91 15.87
C LEU A 1249 16.03 -43.21 17.22
N PRO A 1250 15.60 -42.18 17.99
CA PRO A 1250 14.85 -42.40 19.22
C PRO A 1250 13.54 -43.11 18.93
N ASP A 1251 13.22 -44.14 19.71
CA ASP A 1251 11.93 -44.81 19.61
C ASP A 1251 10.85 -43.91 20.22
N VAL A 1252 10.04 -43.33 19.34
CA VAL A 1252 8.86 -42.53 19.69
C VAL A 1252 7.58 -43.24 19.27
N SER A 1253 7.62 -44.53 18.91
CA SER A 1253 6.43 -45.27 18.48
C SER A 1253 5.44 -45.40 19.64
N GLN A 1254 5.93 -45.54 20.88
CA GLN A 1254 5.11 -45.42 22.08
C GLN A 1254 4.46 -44.04 22.20
N LEU A 1255 5.22 -42.94 22.07
CA LEU A 1255 4.66 -41.58 22.07
C LEU A 1255 3.65 -41.35 20.93
N ALA A 1256 3.86 -41.97 19.76
CA ALA A 1256 2.93 -41.90 18.63
C ALA A 1256 1.59 -42.59 18.94
N GLU A 1257 1.63 -43.77 19.57
CA GLU A 1257 0.45 -44.49 20.06
C GLU A 1257 -0.22 -43.77 21.26
N GLU A 1258 0.58 -43.17 22.16
CA GLU A 1258 0.13 -42.34 23.29
C GLU A 1258 -0.47 -41.00 22.85
N THR A 1259 -0.29 -40.53 21.60
CA THR A 1259 -1.01 -39.33 21.11
C THR A 1259 -2.54 -39.51 21.06
N ALA A 1260 -3.01 -40.75 21.25
CA ALA A 1260 -4.41 -41.11 21.46
C ALA A 1260 -4.91 -40.95 22.90
N THR A 1261 -4.08 -40.43 23.83
CA THR A 1261 -4.46 -40.23 25.23
C THR A 1261 -5.69 -39.34 25.32
N PHE A 1262 -6.70 -39.85 26.02
CA PHE A 1262 -7.97 -39.16 26.20
C PHE A 1262 -7.73 -37.86 26.98
N TYR A 1263 -8.35 -36.78 26.51
CA TYR A 1263 -8.37 -35.51 27.23
C TYR A 1263 -9.11 -35.69 28.55
N THR A 1264 -8.37 -35.92 29.63
CA THR A 1264 -8.92 -35.86 30.99
C THR A 1264 -8.96 -34.38 31.42
N PRO A 1265 -10.15 -33.78 31.63
CA PRO A 1265 -10.25 -32.54 32.39
C PRO A 1265 -9.93 -32.85 33.86
N SER A 1266 -8.63 -32.92 34.18
CA SER A 1266 -8.14 -33.19 35.54
C SER A 1266 -8.71 -32.16 36.50
N MET A 1267 -9.39 -32.64 37.55
CA MET A 1267 -10.05 -31.79 38.55
C MET A 1267 -9.08 -30.78 39.17
N VAL A 1268 -9.60 -29.59 39.45
CA VAL A 1268 -8.89 -28.55 40.21
C VAL A 1268 -8.55 -29.07 41.61
N PRO A 1269 -7.30 -28.91 42.08
CA PRO A 1269 -6.93 -29.08 43.49
C PRO A 1269 -7.52 -27.98 44.40
#